data_AF-A0A811KMP2-F1
#
_entry.id   AF-A0A811KMP2-F1
#
_cell.length_a   1.000
_cell.length_b   1.000
_cell.length_c   1.000
_cell.angle_alpha   90.00
_cell.angle_beta   90.00
_cell.angle_gamma   90.00
#
_symmetry.space_group_name_H-M   'P 1'
#
loop_
_entity.id
_entity.type
_entity.pdbx_description
1 polymer ?
#
loop_
_entity_poly.entity_id
_entity_poly.type
_entity_poly.pdbx_seq_one_letter_code
_entity_poly.pdbx_strand_id
1 'polypeptide(L)'
;MADAFYCRDLNMTNSGDLHSSFTVSFNIYLCLPICAIRVGKVPLDKDAQIRMSNSPLNSPSSYNSLTRSASSLIGTLPRNVPAKSFGTANYMLKEEYERDRIRWQQKLDEAEAKLAEASVQNTELSQVKAQLNKKIIDIEKNQKPLIEYNKRLAERNKTVTEQCKELEDNIAFVRDENLTLKDAYDRLAKDNSALKEQRAFPERLEELERYRTQVLELSKCITALRASIQERDRRHELLILKFKKIKKSLAARRENEDDRFSCIGSEASTGSTIALDTIAEDLDEDPSLLSADTPQVVLDQLDLVQNQISELRGVLLPDVPEVTHEIMLTKAARMKEEHKNLQEKVYMLELELANARDTNELLEFQLVELSSVKNPPVCQDKSIETDEYNDEGLEVTELEPRLNFDDDFVSRTKTSLRRLERLFALNLPQKEIIHHGVSCISGLEHKLSFAQNQLNMNGCELSRLKKLYEEQMADLQRQVDSSAETSSQKKKELKNTIEELRDERIVVQKECEELRKLNEEQMSKLDELNKKIEESNKFIDELKQDLAEESQSKTEIIQQLQETRQAAEKLRSQVDMLHDKENKLFVMERNVKNLEDTNVDLEKRFDKELMLRNSLELKNQQLIRELEAARKEIERLQGEIRPIGSQLERRYEESRYRLAEALKMIEKLESQVSSSNQVIAEMKKADGNGEKMAREIVQLKRYNDELSAQFNTQMDLISELKKRFLIVSQKTQGKSESNESISWTSKSSSMDDEQYHSEEGGSEKSHQLHHGSI
;
A
#
# COMPACT_ATOMS: atom_id res chain seq x y z
N MET A 1 35.21 45.13 -4.98
CA MET A 1 35.90 44.10 -5.78
C MET A 1 34.85 43.08 -6.17
N ALA A 2 34.66 42.80 -7.46
CA ALA A 2 33.82 41.73 -8.06
C ALA A 2 32.43 41.52 -7.42
N ASP A 3 31.31 42.04 -7.94
CA ASP A 3 30.72 41.99 -9.30
C ASP A 3 30.17 40.62 -9.74
N ALA A 4 28.92 40.64 -10.25
CA ALA A 4 28.16 39.58 -10.92
C ALA A 4 27.80 38.34 -10.07
N PHE A 5 26.59 37.76 -10.14
CA PHE A 5 25.74 37.58 -11.34
C PHE A 5 24.28 38.07 -11.20
N TYR A 6 23.53 37.99 -12.31
CA TYR A 6 22.35 38.83 -12.58
C TYR A 6 21.19 38.04 -13.22
N CYS A 7 20.02 38.01 -12.56
CA CYS A 7 18.72 37.54 -13.09
C CYS A 7 18.68 36.05 -13.56
N ARG A 8 17.57 35.45 -14.01
CA ARG A 8 16.27 35.99 -14.48
C ARG A 8 15.16 34.92 -14.42
N ASP A 9 14.14 35.11 -13.57
CA ASP A 9 12.91 34.32 -13.70
C ASP A 9 12.09 34.81 -14.89
N LEU A 10 11.63 33.88 -15.73
CA LEU A 10 10.82 34.15 -16.91
C LEU A 10 9.64 33.18 -16.97
N ASN A 11 8.44 33.70 -16.70
CA ASN A 11 7.19 33.02 -17.02
C ASN A 11 7.10 32.83 -18.54
N MET A 12 7.12 31.58 -18.99
CA MET A 12 6.66 31.18 -20.32
C MET A 12 5.76 29.94 -20.18
N THR A 13 4.45 30.18 -20.23
CA THR A 13 3.48 29.15 -20.61
C THR A 13 3.76 28.72 -22.04
N ASN A 14 3.87 27.41 -22.31
CA ASN A 14 3.53 26.90 -23.64
C ASN A 14 3.13 25.43 -23.63
N SER A 15 2.29 25.06 -24.59
CA SER A 15 1.82 23.71 -24.86
C SER A 15 2.90 22.82 -25.48
N GLY A 16 2.74 21.51 -25.32
CA GLY A 16 3.59 20.51 -25.95
C GLY A 16 2.98 19.11 -25.89
N ASP A 17 2.15 18.77 -26.88
CA ASP A 17 1.68 17.40 -27.07
C ASP A 17 2.86 16.47 -27.39
N LEU A 18 3.02 15.41 -26.59
CA LEU A 18 3.92 14.30 -26.90
C LEU A 18 3.23 12.97 -26.62
N HIS A 19 2.96 12.21 -27.68
CA HIS A 19 2.54 10.81 -27.58
C HIS A 19 3.64 9.98 -26.90
N SER A 20 3.39 9.47 -25.70
CA SER A 20 4.15 8.37 -25.11
C SER A 20 3.45 7.04 -25.38
N SER A 21 4.07 6.18 -26.18
CA SER A 21 3.57 4.83 -26.46
C SER A 21 3.69 3.95 -25.22
N PHE A 22 2.58 3.59 -24.58
CA PHE A 22 2.54 2.71 -23.41
C PHE A 22 2.79 1.24 -23.80
N THR A 23 4.04 0.78 -23.72
CA THR A 23 4.36 -0.64 -23.78
C THR A 23 4.04 -1.31 -22.43
N VAL A 24 2.89 -1.98 -22.35
CA VAL A 24 2.45 -2.69 -21.13
C VAL A 24 3.17 -4.04 -21.02
N SER A 25 4.28 -4.07 -20.27
CA SER A 25 5.00 -5.31 -19.95
C SER A 25 4.25 -6.13 -18.88
N PHE A 26 3.48 -7.13 -19.33
CA PHE A 26 2.77 -8.07 -18.45
C PHE A 26 3.75 -9.02 -17.73
N ASN A 27 4.20 -8.65 -16.53
CA ASN A 27 5.00 -9.53 -15.67
C ASN A 27 4.09 -10.50 -14.88
N ILE A 28 3.81 -11.66 -15.47
CA ILE A 28 3.05 -12.74 -14.82
C ILE A 28 3.98 -13.49 -13.85
N TYR A 29 3.94 -13.11 -12.56
CA TYR A 29 4.58 -13.88 -11.50
C TYR A 29 3.79 -15.17 -11.22
N LEU A 30 4.22 -16.28 -11.82
CA LEU A 30 3.80 -17.61 -11.38
C LEU A 30 4.38 -17.91 -10.00
N CYS A 31 3.54 -17.82 -8.97
CA CYS A 31 3.85 -18.32 -7.63
C CYS A 31 3.93 -19.86 -7.62
N LEU A 32 5.11 -20.40 -7.95
CA LEU A 32 5.43 -21.79 -7.66
C LEU A 32 5.46 -22.00 -6.13
N PRO A 33 4.90 -23.11 -5.60
CA PRO A 33 4.86 -23.35 -4.17
C PRO A 33 6.27 -23.63 -3.65
N ILE A 34 6.66 -22.93 -2.58
CA ILE A 34 7.95 -23.15 -1.91
C ILE A 34 7.92 -24.52 -1.23
N CYS A 35 8.62 -25.49 -1.82
CA CYS A 35 8.80 -26.81 -1.23
C CYS A 35 9.47 -26.69 0.14
N ALA A 36 8.82 -27.18 1.19
CA ALA A 36 9.35 -27.15 2.55
C ALA A 36 10.66 -27.95 2.64
N ILE A 37 11.79 -27.27 2.86
CA ILE A 37 13.08 -27.91 3.08
C ILE A 37 13.03 -28.65 4.42
N ARG A 38 12.90 -29.97 4.32
CA ARG A 38 12.71 -30.90 5.44
C ARG A 38 14.03 -31.12 6.19
N VAL A 39 14.45 -30.13 6.97
CA VAL A 39 15.63 -30.24 7.86
C VAL A 39 15.47 -31.46 8.77
N GLY A 40 16.45 -32.36 8.71
CA GLY A 40 16.36 -33.66 9.38
C GLY A 40 16.39 -33.54 10.90
N LYS A 41 15.42 -34.18 11.58
CA LYS A 41 15.50 -34.40 13.03
C LYS A 41 16.58 -35.44 13.32
N VAL A 42 17.76 -34.97 13.74
CA VAL A 42 18.72 -35.82 14.46
C VAL A 42 18.16 -36.04 15.88
N PRO A 43 18.02 -37.29 16.37
CA PRO A 43 17.66 -37.55 17.75
C PRO A 43 18.88 -37.28 18.65
N LEU A 44 18.81 -36.22 19.45
CA LEU A 44 19.75 -35.99 20.54
C LEU A 44 19.21 -36.58 21.84
N ASP A 45 20.10 -37.19 22.62
CA ASP A 45 19.76 -37.89 23.86
C ASP A 45 19.08 -36.99 24.90
N LYS A 46 18.09 -37.57 25.58
CA LYS A 46 17.42 -36.97 26.73
C LYS A 46 17.85 -37.65 28.03
N ASP A 47 19.08 -37.39 28.47
CA ASP A 47 19.48 -37.61 29.87
C ASP A 47 20.69 -36.74 30.28
N ALA A 48 20.44 -35.44 30.42
CA ALA A 48 21.36 -34.51 31.09
C ALA A 48 20.57 -33.43 31.85
N GLN A 49 21.11 -33.00 32.99
CA GLN A 49 20.42 -32.21 34.02
C GLN A 49 20.13 -30.77 33.60
N ILE A 50 19.00 -30.23 34.08
CA ILE A 50 18.97 -29.18 35.12
C ILE A 50 17.55 -29.11 35.71
N ARG A 51 17.43 -29.15 37.05
CA ARG A 51 16.17 -28.92 37.76
C ARG A 51 16.13 -27.47 38.26
N MET A 52 15.21 -26.66 37.77
CA MET A 52 14.78 -25.44 38.45
C MET A 52 13.34 -25.61 38.93
N SER A 53 13.18 -25.82 40.23
CA SER A 53 11.88 -26.05 40.88
C SER A 53 11.32 -24.74 41.45
N ASN A 54 10.40 -24.11 40.72
CA ASN A 54 9.53 -23.09 41.29
C ASN A 54 8.43 -23.76 42.14
N SER A 55 8.32 -23.37 43.42
CA SER A 55 7.11 -23.56 44.24
C SER A 55 7.10 -22.56 45.42
N PRO A 56 5.94 -22.07 45.86
CA PRO A 56 5.82 -21.04 46.89
C PRO A 56 5.73 -21.61 48.31
N LEU A 57 6.02 -20.79 49.33
CA LEU A 57 5.75 -21.09 50.73
C LEU A 57 5.17 -19.90 51.48
N ASN A 58 4.04 -20.15 52.15
CA ASN A 58 3.49 -19.30 53.21
C ASN A 58 3.97 -19.83 54.57
N SER A 59 4.35 -18.92 55.48
CA SER A 59 4.31 -19.11 56.94
C SER A 59 5.24 -20.19 57.57
N PRO A 60 5.41 -20.22 58.91
CA PRO A 60 5.32 -19.15 59.90
C PRO A 60 6.61 -18.97 60.75
N SER A 61 6.57 -18.04 61.70
CA SER A 61 7.56 -17.84 62.77
C SER A 61 7.89 -19.11 63.57
N SER A 62 9.17 -19.34 63.87
CA SER A 62 9.61 -20.05 65.07
C SER A 62 10.98 -19.57 65.56
N TYR A 63 11.11 -19.34 66.87
CA TYR A 63 12.41 -19.16 67.54
C TYR A 63 13.00 -20.55 67.86
N ASN A 64 14.26 -20.82 67.52
CA ASN A 64 15.30 -21.19 68.50
C ASN A 64 16.67 -21.58 67.90
N SER A 65 17.70 -21.29 68.72
CA SER A 65 18.98 -22.01 68.94
C SER A 65 19.93 -22.39 67.80
N LEU A 66 21.23 -22.41 68.18
CA LEU A 66 22.40 -22.94 67.43
C LEU A 66 22.82 -22.07 66.20
N THR A 67 24.09 -21.98 65.78
CA THR A 67 25.32 -22.54 66.35
C THR A 67 26.53 -21.60 66.21
N ARG A 68 27.21 -21.40 67.35
CA ARG A 68 28.66 -21.22 67.51
C ARG A 68 29.51 -21.87 66.39
N SER A 69 30.22 -21.08 65.58
CA SER A 69 31.31 -21.57 64.70
C SER A 69 32.38 -20.52 64.37
N ALA A 70 33.65 -20.90 64.62
CA ALA A 70 34.92 -20.41 64.07
C ALA A 70 35.16 -18.93 63.69
N SER A 71 35.99 -18.25 64.50
CA SER A 71 37.08 -17.35 64.05
C SER A 71 38.02 -17.12 65.25
N SER A 72 38.92 -18.03 65.62
CA SER A 72 40.11 -18.54 64.88
C SER A 72 41.25 -17.53 64.67
N LEU A 73 41.42 -16.58 65.60
CA LEU A 73 42.62 -15.72 65.67
C LEU A 73 43.18 -15.55 67.10
N ILE A 74 43.09 -16.61 67.92
CA ILE A 74 43.84 -16.69 69.18
C ILE A 74 45.28 -17.04 68.84
N GLY A 75 46.15 -16.03 68.81
CA GLY A 75 47.60 -16.24 68.71
C GLY A 75 48.11 -17.08 69.90
N THR A 76 48.85 -18.14 69.61
CA THR A 76 49.37 -19.06 70.63
C THR A 76 50.47 -18.40 71.46
N LEU A 77 50.09 -17.78 72.58
CA LEU A 77 51.06 -17.36 73.60
C LEU A 77 51.87 -18.58 74.09
N PRO A 78 53.21 -18.52 74.09
CA PRO A 78 54.03 -19.65 74.53
C PRO A 78 53.85 -19.88 76.03
N ARG A 79 53.17 -20.98 76.38
CA ARG A 79 52.88 -21.40 77.75
C ARG A 79 54.12 -21.96 78.44
N ASN A 80 55.13 -21.11 78.66
CA ASN A 80 56.41 -21.51 79.25
C ASN A 80 56.97 -20.45 80.21
N VAL A 81 56.22 -20.17 81.28
CA VAL A 81 56.71 -19.50 82.49
C VAL A 81 56.59 -20.52 83.63
N PRO A 82 57.67 -20.82 84.39
CA PRO A 82 57.66 -21.92 85.34
C PRO A 82 56.80 -21.60 86.57
N ALA A 83 56.15 -22.65 87.10
CA ALA A 83 55.40 -22.59 88.35
C ALA A 83 56.34 -22.47 89.58
N LYS A 84 56.95 -21.30 89.76
CA LYS A 84 57.69 -20.96 90.98
C LYS A 84 56.73 -20.71 92.14
N SER A 85 56.43 -21.79 92.86
CA SER A 85 56.21 -21.81 94.32
C SER A 85 55.46 -20.62 94.93
N PHE A 86 54.14 -20.80 95.14
CA PHE A 86 53.56 -20.41 96.43
C PHE A 86 54.45 -21.03 97.53
N GLY A 87 54.93 -20.23 98.48
CA GLY A 87 55.71 -20.77 99.61
C GLY A 87 57.01 -20.06 99.97
N THR A 88 57.04 -18.73 99.98
CA THR A 88 57.97 -18.00 100.86
C THR A 88 57.23 -16.86 101.53
N ALA A 89 57.12 -16.88 102.85
CA ALA A 89 56.56 -15.78 103.63
C ALA A 89 57.61 -14.66 103.77
N ASN A 90 58.01 -14.07 102.64
CA ASN A 90 58.62 -12.76 102.63
C ASN A 90 57.57 -11.80 103.23
N TYR A 91 57.88 -11.22 104.37
CA TYR A 91 57.13 -10.09 104.90
C TYR A 91 57.32 -8.93 103.94
N MET A 92 56.42 -8.78 102.94
CA MET A 92 56.37 -7.55 102.16
C MET A 92 56.23 -6.41 103.16
N LEU A 93 57.17 -5.47 103.10
CA LEU A 93 57.10 -4.25 103.88
C LEU A 93 55.75 -3.59 103.59
N LYS A 94 55.12 -2.98 104.60
CA LYS A 94 53.76 -2.44 104.50
C LYS A 94 53.60 -1.52 103.27
N GLU A 95 54.64 -0.76 102.96
CA GLU A 95 54.75 0.15 101.80
C GLU A 95 54.83 -0.56 100.44
N GLU A 96 55.30 -1.81 100.39
CA GLU A 96 55.30 -2.62 99.17
C GLU A 96 53.94 -3.25 98.90
N TYR A 97 53.31 -3.80 99.93
CA TYR A 97 51.91 -4.23 99.86
C TYR A 97 50.97 -3.06 99.50
N GLU A 98 51.19 -1.87 100.08
CA GLU A 98 50.41 -0.67 99.76
C GLU A 98 50.59 -0.22 98.30
N ARG A 99 51.84 -0.19 97.80
CA ARG A 99 52.14 0.14 96.40
C ARG A 99 51.50 -0.86 95.43
N ASP A 100 51.57 -2.15 95.71
CA ASP A 100 50.94 -3.16 94.84
C ASP A 100 49.41 -3.14 94.98
N ARG A 101 48.83 -2.82 96.16
CA ARG A 101 47.38 -2.58 96.30
C ARG A 101 46.93 -1.41 95.44
N ILE A 102 47.64 -0.28 95.48
CA ILE A 102 47.36 0.89 94.63
C ILE A 102 47.47 0.52 93.14
N ARG A 103 48.49 -0.26 92.77
CA ARG A 103 48.69 -0.73 91.38
C ARG A 103 47.60 -1.68 90.90
N TRP A 104 47.09 -2.56 91.77
CA TRP A 104 45.97 -3.44 91.45
C TRP A 104 44.64 -2.70 91.42
N GLN A 105 44.46 -1.68 92.27
CA GLN A 105 43.32 -0.77 92.20
C GLN A 105 43.33 0.00 90.87
N GLN A 106 44.44 0.65 90.49
CA GLN A 106 44.58 1.34 89.21
C GLN A 106 44.26 0.44 88.00
N LYS A 107 44.67 -0.84 88.03
CA LYS A 107 44.32 -1.82 86.99
C LYS A 107 42.83 -2.21 86.99
N LEU A 108 42.18 -2.21 88.14
CA LEU A 108 40.74 -2.43 88.25
C LEU A 108 39.99 -1.20 87.73
N ASP A 109 40.37 0.00 88.16
CA ASP A 109 39.83 1.28 87.70
C ASP A 109 39.98 1.42 86.17
N GLU A 110 41.15 1.07 85.61
CA GLU A 110 41.39 1.01 84.16
C GLU A 110 40.49 -0.01 83.44
N ALA A 111 40.19 -1.15 84.06
CA ALA A 111 39.35 -2.19 83.47
C ALA A 111 37.85 -1.82 83.53
N GLU A 112 37.42 -1.20 84.63
CA GLU A 112 36.08 -0.64 84.80
C GLU A 112 35.84 0.53 83.83
N ALA A 113 36.82 1.42 83.65
CA ALA A 113 36.77 2.48 82.65
C ALA A 113 36.62 1.93 81.22
N LYS A 114 37.42 0.92 80.84
CA LYS A 114 37.31 0.26 79.52
C LYS A 114 35.99 -0.51 79.36
N LEU A 115 35.43 -1.06 80.43
CA LEU A 115 34.12 -1.71 80.41
C LEU A 115 32.98 -0.69 80.25
N ALA A 116 33.09 0.48 80.88
CA ALA A 116 32.17 1.59 80.70
C ALA A 116 32.23 2.15 79.27
N GLU A 117 33.43 2.36 78.73
CA GLU A 117 33.64 2.78 77.33
C GLU A 117 33.01 1.79 76.34
N ALA A 118 33.28 0.48 76.49
CA ALA A 118 32.68 -0.56 75.67
C ALA A 118 31.15 -0.63 75.81
N SER A 119 30.60 -0.29 76.98
CA SER A 119 29.16 -0.18 77.19
C SER A 119 28.56 1.00 76.41
N VAL A 120 29.23 2.17 76.43
CA VAL A 120 28.83 3.34 75.62
C VAL A 120 28.85 2.99 74.13
N GLN A 121 29.97 2.47 73.62
CA GLN A 121 30.09 2.03 72.22
C GLN A 121 29.00 1.02 71.81
N ASN A 122 28.63 0.09 72.70
CA ASN A 122 27.53 -0.86 72.43
C ASN A 122 26.13 -0.20 72.40
N THR A 123 25.90 0.87 73.17
CA THR A 123 24.66 1.64 73.08
C THR A 123 24.61 2.51 71.82
N GLU A 124 25.73 3.11 71.41
CA GLU A 124 25.88 3.82 70.14
C GLU A 124 25.62 2.90 68.94
N LEU A 125 26.26 1.73 68.88
CA LEU A 125 26.01 0.71 67.86
C LEU A 125 24.53 0.26 67.83
N SER A 126 23.87 0.19 68.98
CA SER A 126 22.44 -0.12 69.08
C SER A 126 21.57 1.01 68.50
N GLN A 127 21.93 2.27 68.73
CA GLN A 127 21.25 3.43 68.12
C GLN A 127 21.47 3.46 66.60
N VAL A 128 22.70 3.26 66.12
CA VAL A 128 23.03 3.19 64.68
C VAL A 128 22.23 2.06 64.01
N LYS A 129 22.14 0.88 64.64
CA LYS A 129 21.30 -0.23 64.15
C LYS A 129 19.81 0.15 64.07
N ALA A 130 19.27 0.86 65.06
CA ALA A 130 17.89 1.35 65.02
C ALA A 130 17.66 2.39 63.90
N GLN A 131 18.61 3.31 63.69
CA GLN A 131 18.55 4.28 62.59
C GLN A 131 18.65 3.62 61.21
N LEU A 132 19.51 2.61 61.05
CA LEU A 132 19.63 1.83 59.81
C LEU A 132 18.34 1.03 59.52
N ASN A 133 17.77 0.36 60.53
CA ASN A 133 16.48 -0.32 60.38
C ASN A 133 15.36 0.65 59.96
N LYS A 134 15.32 1.86 60.54
CA LYS A 134 14.37 2.90 60.11
C LYS A 134 14.59 3.28 58.64
N LYS A 135 15.84 3.55 58.22
CA LYS A 135 16.18 3.88 56.83
C LYS A 135 15.80 2.76 55.86
N ILE A 136 15.96 1.49 56.24
CA ILE A 136 15.53 0.34 55.43
C ILE A 136 14.00 0.37 55.22
N ILE A 137 13.23 0.53 56.30
CA ILE A 137 11.75 0.60 56.23
C ILE A 137 11.28 1.80 55.39
N ASP A 138 11.92 2.96 55.53
CA ASP A 138 11.61 4.15 54.73
C ASP A 138 11.95 3.94 53.24
N ILE A 139 13.04 3.22 52.92
CA ILE A 139 13.40 2.83 51.53
C ILE A 139 12.40 1.82 50.96
N GLU A 140 12.05 0.75 51.69
CA GLU A 140 11.07 -0.27 51.25
C GLU A 140 9.69 0.36 50.98
N LYS A 141 9.26 1.28 51.87
CA LYS A 141 8.03 2.06 51.74
C LYS A 141 8.03 2.94 50.48
N ASN A 142 9.19 3.51 50.12
CA ASN A 142 9.34 4.34 48.92
C ASN A 142 9.52 3.51 47.63
N GLN A 143 10.07 2.29 47.71
CA GLN A 143 10.18 1.37 46.58
C GLN A 143 8.82 0.80 46.15
N LYS A 144 7.93 0.50 47.10
CA LYS A 144 6.60 -0.08 46.79
C LYS A 144 5.79 0.71 45.73
N PRO A 145 5.58 2.04 45.83
CA PRO A 145 4.83 2.78 44.81
C PRO A 145 5.55 2.82 43.45
N LEU A 146 6.90 2.76 43.41
CA LEU A 146 7.67 2.65 42.17
C LEU A 146 7.46 1.29 41.49
N ILE A 147 7.43 0.20 42.27
CA ILE A 147 7.12 -1.15 41.77
C ILE A 147 5.68 -1.19 41.22
N GLU A 148 4.70 -0.60 41.93
CA GLU A 148 3.33 -0.50 41.44
C GLU A 148 3.21 0.37 40.17
N TYR A 149 3.96 1.46 40.07
CA TYR A 149 3.99 2.32 38.89
C TYR A 149 4.58 1.58 37.68
N ASN A 150 5.71 0.89 37.87
CA ASN A 150 6.33 0.05 36.83
C ASN A 150 5.40 -1.10 36.40
N LYS A 151 4.63 -1.70 37.32
CA LYS A 151 3.60 -2.70 36.96
C LYS A 151 2.51 -2.09 36.09
N ARG A 152 1.99 -0.91 36.43
CA ARG A 152 0.99 -0.18 35.62
C ARG A 152 1.53 0.25 34.25
N LEU A 153 2.83 0.56 34.15
CA LEU A 153 3.49 0.79 32.85
C LEU A 153 3.61 -0.49 32.03
N ALA A 154 4.02 -1.61 32.64
CA ALA A 154 4.09 -2.90 31.95
C ALA A 154 2.71 -3.37 31.44
N GLU A 155 1.66 -3.15 32.24
CA GLU A 155 0.26 -3.42 31.85
C GLU A 155 -0.17 -2.55 30.65
N ARG A 156 0.14 -1.25 30.65
CA ARG A 156 -0.12 -0.37 29.49
C ARG A 156 0.68 -0.77 28.25
N ASN A 157 1.97 -1.06 28.40
CA ASN A 157 2.82 -1.49 27.29
C ASN A 157 2.30 -2.79 26.68
N LYS A 158 1.78 -3.73 27.50
CA LYS A 158 1.11 -4.93 27.00
C LYS A 158 -0.12 -4.58 26.14
N THR A 159 -1.01 -3.71 26.62
CA THR A 159 -2.19 -3.27 25.86
C THR A 159 -1.81 -2.58 24.55
N VAL A 160 -0.79 -1.71 24.55
CA VAL A 160 -0.30 -1.06 23.32
C VAL A 160 0.28 -2.09 22.35
N THR A 161 1.05 -3.09 22.82
CA THR A 161 1.54 -4.17 21.96
C THR A 161 0.40 -5.02 21.38
N GLU A 162 -0.66 -5.27 22.15
CA GLU A 162 -1.85 -6.00 21.68
C GLU A 162 -2.60 -5.19 20.61
N GLN A 163 -2.77 -3.87 20.79
CA GLN A 163 -3.35 -2.97 19.79
C GLN A 163 -2.49 -2.81 18.53
N CYS A 164 -1.16 -2.74 18.66
CA CYS A 164 -0.26 -2.72 17.51
C CYS A 164 -0.41 -4.01 16.67
N LYS A 165 -0.50 -5.18 17.32
CA LYS A 165 -0.73 -6.44 16.63
C LYS A 165 -2.09 -6.49 15.93
N GLU A 166 -3.14 -6.01 16.58
CA GLU A 166 -4.48 -5.91 15.98
C GLU A 166 -4.48 -5.01 14.72
N LEU A 167 -3.74 -3.89 14.74
CA LEU A 167 -3.54 -3.05 13.57
C LEU A 167 -2.68 -3.72 12.49
N GLU A 168 -1.66 -4.50 12.84
CA GLU A 168 -0.87 -5.30 11.89
C GLU A 168 -1.72 -6.38 11.20
N ASP A 169 -2.53 -7.12 11.96
CA ASP A 169 -3.44 -8.15 11.45
C ASP A 169 -4.52 -7.52 10.53
N ASN A 170 -5.08 -6.36 10.91
CA ASN A 170 -6.01 -5.60 10.06
C ASN A 170 -5.35 -5.07 8.77
N ILE A 171 -4.10 -4.59 8.85
CA ILE A 171 -3.34 -4.14 7.66
C ILE A 171 -3.00 -5.31 6.73
N ALA A 172 -2.77 -6.51 7.27
CA ALA A 172 -2.64 -7.72 6.45
C ALA A 172 -3.95 -8.06 5.73
N PHE A 173 -5.08 -8.09 6.44
CA PHE A 173 -6.41 -8.32 5.85
C PHE A 173 -6.72 -7.34 4.71
N VAL A 174 -6.54 -6.03 4.92
CA VAL A 174 -6.80 -5.01 3.90
C VAL A 174 -5.87 -5.14 2.68
N ARG A 175 -4.64 -5.66 2.84
CA ARG A 175 -3.76 -5.96 1.69
C ARG A 175 -4.30 -7.12 0.85
N ASP A 176 -4.79 -8.18 1.48
CA ASP A 176 -5.35 -9.34 0.79
C ASP A 176 -6.69 -9.01 0.10
N GLU A 177 -7.52 -8.16 0.71
CA GLU A 177 -8.71 -7.59 0.04
C GLU A 177 -8.33 -6.74 -1.17
N ASN A 178 -7.34 -5.84 -1.06
CA ASN A 178 -6.88 -5.02 -2.19
C ASN A 178 -6.29 -5.86 -3.33
N LEU A 179 -5.59 -6.97 -3.01
CA LEU A 179 -5.12 -7.92 -4.01
C LEU A 179 -6.30 -8.63 -4.70
N THR A 180 -7.31 -9.05 -3.93
CA THR A 180 -8.52 -9.70 -4.46
C THR A 180 -9.34 -8.76 -5.35
N LEU A 181 -9.48 -7.48 -4.95
CA LEU A 181 -10.12 -6.43 -5.75
C LEU A 181 -9.34 -6.13 -7.03
N LYS A 182 -8.01 -6.11 -6.97
CA LYS A 182 -7.17 -5.97 -8.17
C LYS A 182 -7.36 -7.14 -9.13
N ASP A 183 -7.34 -8.37 -8.64
CA ASP A 183 -7.56 -9.56 -9.47
C ASP A 183 -8.98 -9.58 -10.08
N ALA A 184 -9.98 -8.99 -9.41
CA ALA A 184 -11.32 -8.79 -9.98
C ALA A 184 -11.32 -7.70 -11.06
N TYR A 185 -10.64 -6.57 -10.84
CA TYR A 185 -10.47 -5.50 -11.81
C TYR A 185 -9.72 -5.98 -13.07
N ASP A 186 -8.60 -6.69 -12.91
CA ASP A 186 -7.80 -7.22 -14.02
C ASP A 186 -8.54 -8.30 -14.83
N ARG A 187 -9.55 -8.96 -14.25
CA ARG A 187 -10.51 -9.81 -14.97
C ARG A 187 -11.51 -8.98 -15.77
N LEU A 188 -12.21 -8.05 -15.11
CA LEU A 188 -13.18 -7.15 -15.77
C LEU A 188 -12.54 -6.33 -16.90
N ALA A 189 -11.28 -5.91 -16.77
CA ALA A 189 -10.53 -5.21 -17.80
C ALA A 189 -10.28 -6.09 -19.05
N LYS A 190 -9.95 -7.37 -18.85
CA LYS A 190 -9.78 -8.35 -19.95
C LYS A 190 -11.11 -8.64 -20.63
N ASP A 191 -12.17 -8.87 -19.86
CA ASP A 191 -13.51 -9.13 -20.40
C ASP A 191 -14.02 -7.92 -21.20
N ASN A 192 -13.75 -6.69 -20.73
CA ASN A 192 -14.07 -5.46 -21.44
C ASN A 192 -13.25 -5.30 -22.74
N SER A 193 -11.98 -5.73 -22.78
CA SER A 193 -11.20 -5.79 -24.02
C SER A 193 -11.78 -6.81 -25.00
N ALA A 194 -12.05 -8.04 -24.54
CA ALA A 194 -12.65 -9.09 -25.36
C ALA A 194 -14.03 -8.67 -25.91
N LEU A 195 -14.85 -7.96 -25.12
CA LEU A 195 -16.12 -7.40 -25.57
C LEU A 195 -15.96 -6.22 -26.55
N LYS A 196 -14.85 -5.47 -26.51
CA LYS A 196 -14.52 -4.46 -27.54
C LYS A 196 -14.09 -5.11 -28.85
N GLU A 197 -13.27 -6.15 -28.78
CA GLU A 197 -12.86 -6.97 -29.92
C GLU A 197 -14.08 -7.66 -30.57
N GLN A 198 -14.99 -8.24 -29.77
CA GLN A 198 -16.26 -8.80 -30.25
C GLN A 198 -17.27 -7.75 -30.74
N ARG A 199 -17.11 -6.47 -30.37
CA ARG A 199 -17.88 -5.36 -30.96
C ARG A 199 -17.26 -4.83 -32.26
N ALA A 200 -16.04 -5.26 -32.60
CA ALA A 200 -15.31 -4.83 -33.79
C ALA A 200 -15.58 -5.70 -35.04
N PHE A 201 -16.60 -6.57 -35.05
CA PHE A 201 -17.07 -7.22 -36.27
C PHE A 201 -17.60 -6.16 -37.27
N PRO A 202 -16.94 -5.95 -38.43
CA PRO A 202 -17.32 -4.89 -39.36
C PRO A 202 -18.75 -5.06 -39.88
N GLU A 203 -19.16 -6.32 -40.10
CA GLU A 203 -20.49 -6.71 -40.57
C GLU A 203 -21.62 -6.16 -39.70
N ARG A 204 -21.48 -6.21 -38.36
CA ARG A 204 -22.47 -5.66 -37.42
C ARG A 204 -22.44 -4.13 -37.34
N LEU A 205 -21.30 -3.50 -37.62
CA LEU A 205 -21.20 -2.04 -37.71
C LEU A 205 -21.82 -1.53 -39.02
N GLU A 206 -21.62 -2.24 -40.13
CA GLU A 206 -22.34 -1.98 -41.38
C GLU A 206 -23.85 -2.20 -41.25
N GLU A 207 -24.27 -3.27 -40.56
CA GLU A 207 -25.69 -3.54 -40.29
C GLU A 207 -26.33 -2.43 -39.45
N LEU A 208 -25.64 -1.97 -38.39
CA LEU A 208 -26.05 -0.77 -37.63
C LEU A 208 -26.13 0.49 -38.49
N GLU A 209 -25.22 0.68 -39.45
CA GLU A 209 -25.25 1.85 -40.35
C GLU A 209 -26.38 1.75 -41.40
N ARG A 210 -26.72 0.54 -41.83
CA ARG A 210 -27.93 0.27 -42.64
C ARG A 210 -29.19 0.61 -41.84
N TYR A 211 -29.30 0.17 -40.58
CA TYR A 211 -30.44 0.53 -39.71
C TYR A 211 -30.50 2.04 -39.41
N ARG A 212 -29.37 2.72 -39.17
CA ARG A 212 -29.34 4.20 -39.05
C ARG A 212 -29.85 4.87 -40.33
N THR A 213 -29.42 4.39 -41.50
CA THR A 213 -29.88 4.91 -42.80
C THR A 213 -31.39 4.71 -42.96
N GLN A 214 -31.91 3.52 -42.63
CA GLN A 214 -33.34 3.20 -42.67
C GLN A 214 -34.15 4.08 -41.69
N VAL A 215 -33.68 4.28 -40.46
CA VAL A 215 -34.32 5.17 -39.48
C VAL A 215 -34.32 6.63 -39.95
N LEU A 216 -33.25 7.10 -40.62
CA LEU A 216 -33.21 8.41 -41.26
C LEU A 216 -34.19 8.52 -42.43
N GLU A 217 -34.41 7.46 -43.21
CA GLU A 217 -35.41 7.44 -44.29
C GLU A 217 -36.84 7.41 -43.75
N LEU A 218 -37.14 6.57 -42.76
CA LEU A 218 -38.42 6.57 -42.06
C LEU A 218 -38.71 7.93 -41.41
N SER A 219 -37.69 8.59 -40.84
CA SER A 219 -37.80 9.95 -40.30
C SER A 219 -38.13 11.01 -41.37
N LYS A 220 -37.56 10.90 -42.58
CA LYS A 220 -37.94 11.74 -43.73
C LYS A 220 -39.39 11.48 -44.13
N CYS A 221 -39.81 10.21 -44.21
CA CYS A 221 -41.18 9.82 -44.55
C CYS A 221 -42.20 10.33 -43.52
N ILE A 222 -41.94 10.18 -42.22
CA ILE A 222 -42.77 10.73 -41.13
C ILE A 222 -42.88 12.26 -41.24
N THR A 223 -41.77 12.94 -41.56
CA THR A 223 -41.75 14.40 -41.75
C THR A 223 -42.59 14.83 -42.96
N ALA A 224 -42.47 14.12 -44.09
CA ALA A 224 -43.26 14.36 -45.29
C ALA A 224 -44.77 14.10 -45.08
N LEU A 225 -45.12 13.04 -44.34
CA LEU A 225 -46.50 12.74 -43.94
C LEU A 225 -47.08 13.84 -43.05
N ARG A 226 -46.32 14.33 -42.04
CA ARG A 226 -46.74 15.46 -41.20
C ARG A 226 -46.98 16.74 -42.00
N ALA A 227 -46.11 17.06 -42.96
CA ALA A 227 -46.29 18.20 -43.86
C ALA A 227 -47.51 18.04 -44.79
N SER A 228 -47.74 16.82 -45.30
CA SER A 228 -48.92 16.49 -46.12
C SER A 228 -50.24 16.65 -45.36
N ILE A 229 -50.28 16.23 -44.09
CA ILE A 229 -51.41 16.44 -43.18
C ILE A 229 -51.67 17.94 -42.97
N GLN A 230 -50.64 18.73 -42.67
CA GLN A 230 -50.79 20.18 -42.49
C GLN A 230 -51.32 20.89 -43.75
N GLU A 231 -50.87 20.50 -44.94
CA GLU A 231 -51.38 21.05 -46.21
C GLU A 231 -52.82 20.59 -46.51
N ARG A 232 -53.19 19.35 -46.19
CA ARG A 232 -54.58 18.86 -46.26
C ARG A 232 -55.49 19.68 -45.33
N ASP A 233 -55.04 19.94 -44.11
CA ASP A 233 -55.83 20.64 -43.10
C ASP A 233 -55.97 22.14 -43.46
N ARG A 234 -54.91 22.77 -43.98
CA ARG A 234 -54.94 24.11 -44.61
C ARG A 234 -55.94 24.18 -45.79
N ARG A 235 -56.02 23.14 -46.63
CA ARG A 235 -57.04 23.05 -47.69
C ARG A 235 -58.44 22.90 -47.12
N HIS A 236 -58.60 22.18 -46.02
CA HIS A 236 -59.88 22.04 -45.32
C HIS A 236 -60.34 23.37 -44.70
N GLU A 237 -59.45 24.12 -44.06
CA GLU A 237 -59.75 25.49 -43.60
C GLU A 237 -60.15 26.43 -44.74
N LEU A 238 -59.45 26.38 -45.87
CA LEU A 238 -59.80 27.16 -47.07
C LEU A 238 -61.16 26.76 -47.65
N LEU A 239 -61.54 25.48 -47.58
CA LEU A 239 -62.88 25.01 -47.93
C LEU A 239 -63.93 25.51 -46.92
N ILE A 240 -63.67 25.43 -45.61
CA ILE A 240 -64.55 25.99 -44.57
C ILE A 240 -64.73 27.50 -44.76
N LEU A 241 -63.69 28.25 -45.10
CA LEU A 241 -63.76 29.68 -45.39
C LEU A 241 -64.58 29.96 -46.66
N LYS A 242 -64.42 29.17 -47.73
CA LYS A 242 -65.28 29.24 -48.92
C LYS A 242 -66.74 28.93 -48.59
N PHE A 243 -67.02 27.87 -47.82
CA PHE A 243 -68.37 27.52 -47.37
C PHE A 243 -68.98 28.59 -46.46
N LYS A 244 -68.21 29.19 -45.54
CA LYS A 244 -68.65 30.34 -44.72
C LYS A 244 -68.96 31.56 -45.59
N LYS A 245 -68.14 31.85 -46.61
CA LYS A 245 -68.39 32.95 -47.57
C LYS A 245 -69.65 32.68 -48.42
N ILE A 246 -69.84 31.45 -48.91
CA ILE A 246 -71.04 31.03 -49.64
C ILE A 246 -72.27 31.14 -48.73
N LYS A 247 -72.25 30.57 -47.52
CA LYS A 247 -73.34 30.67 -46.54
C LYS A 247 -73.67 32.12 -46.20
N LYS A 248 -72.67 33.00 -46.05
CA LYS A 248 -72.90 34.44 -45.83
C LYS A 248 -73.51 35.12 -47.07
N SER A 249 -73.11 34.75 -48.28
CA SER A 249 -73.74 35.27 -49.52
C SER A 249 -75.15 34.73 -49.76
N LEU A 250 -75.48 33.54 -49.25
CA LEU A 250 -76.84 33.01 -49.25
C LEU A 250 -77.72 33.63 -48.15
N ALA A 251 -77.14 33.93 -46.97
CA ALA A 251 -77.82 34.73 -45.94
C ALA A 251 -78.13 36.15 -46.43
N ALA A 252 -77.15 36.83 -47.03
CA ALA A 252 -77.35 38.15 -47.66
C ALA A 252 -78.26 38.14 -48.91
N ARG A 253 -78.67 36.95 -49.39
CA ARG A 253 -79.75 36.77 -50.38
C ARG A 253 -81.10 36.39 -49.75
N ARG A 254 -81.14 36.04 -48.46
CA ARG A 254 -82.37 35.79 -47.68
C ARG A 254 -82.78 37.00 -46.84
N GLU A 255 -81.87 37.91 -46.51
CA GLU A 255 -82.13 39.17 -45.80
C GLU A 255 -82.73 40.27 -46.71
N ASN A 256 -83.21 39.92 -47.91
CA ASN A 256 -83.69 40.88 -48.94
C ASN A 256 -85.01 40.47 -49.62
N GLU A 257 -85.63 39.36 -49.23
CA GLU A 257 -86.93 38.88 -49.72
C GLU A 257 -87.74 38.36 -48.50
N ASP A 258 -88.38 39.29 -47.79
CA ASP A 258 -89.40 38.97 -46.77
C ASP A 258 -90.68 38.43 -47.45
N ASP A 259 -91.51 37.71 -46.67
CA ASP A 259 -92.89 37.35 -47.01
C ASP A 259 -93.14 36.62 -48.36
N ARG A 260 -93.11 35.27 -48.34
CA ARG A 260 -94.31 34.40 -48.57
C ARG A 260 -94.00 32.93 -48.87
N PHE A 261 -94.79 32.03 -48.23
CA PHE A 261 -94.99 30.61 -48.62
C PHE A 261 -93.70 29.74 -48.58
N SER A 262 -93.69 28.40 -48.63
CA SER A 262 -94.75 27.37 -48.63
C SER A 262 -94.33 26.16 -47.78
N CYS A 263 -95.30 25.62 -47.03
CA CYS A 263 -95.56 24.20 -46.77
C CYS A 263 -94.75 23.07 -47.46
N ILE A 264 -94.58 21.99 -46.67
CA ILE A 264 -94.59 20.53 -47.03
C ILE A 264 -93.32 19.93 -47.68
N GLY A 265 -93.02 18.67 -47.32
CA GLY A 265 -91.93 17.82 -47.86
C GLY A 265 -90.93 17.41 -46.77
N SER A 266 -91.11 16.33 -45.98
CA SER A 266 -91.36 14.90 -46.28
C SER A 266 -90.08 14.09 -46.55
N GLU A 267 -90.11 12.84 -46.06
CA GLU A 267 -88.98 11.93 -45.88
C GLU A 267 -88.36 11.39 -47.18
N ALA A 268 -87.02 11.37 -47.24
CA ALA A 268 -86.19 10.43 -48.01
C ALA A 268 -84.71 10.64 -47.63
N SER A 269 -83.79 9.67 -47.71
CA SER A 269 -83.88 8.21 -47.57
C SER A 269 -82.45 7.68 -47.41
N THR A 270 -82.25 6.66 -46.57
CA THR A 270 -81.21 5.62 -46.69
C THR A 270 -79.84 5.92 -47.34
N GLY A 271 -78.78 5.80 -46.52
CA GLY A 271 -77.68 4.88 -46.87
C GLY A 271 -76.37 5.47 -47.42
N SER A 272 -75.33 5.41 -46.59
CA SER A 272 -74.33 4.34 -46.77
C SER A 272 -73.53 4.12 -45.48
N THR A 273 -73.77 3.00 -44.80
CA THR A 273 -72.86 2.46 -43.81
C THR A 273 -71.83 1.59 -44.53
N ILE A 274 -70.56 1.99 -44.51
CA ILE A 274 -69.45 1.05 -44.70
C ILE A 274 -68.88 0.78 -43.31
N ALA A 275 -69.20 -0.42 -42.81
CA ALA A 275 -68.46 -1.08 -41.75
C ALA A 275 -67.62 -2.19 -42.40
N LEU A 276 -66.70 -2.78 -41.62
CA LEU A 276 -65.79 -3.85 -42.03
C LEU A 276 -64.68 -3.38 -43.01
N ASP A 277 -63.46 -3.92 -42.97
CA ASP A 277 -62.91 -4.86 -41.99
C ASP A 277 -61.38 -4.74 -41.82
N THR A 278 -60.89 -5.55 -40.87
CA THR A 278 -59.49 -5.96 -40.63
C THR A 278 -58.43 -5.66 -41.73
N ILE A 279 -57.35 -5.03 -41.29
CA ILE A 279 -56.03 -5.64 -41.45
C ILE A 279 -55.54 -5.95 -40.02
N ALA A 280 -55.22 -7.21 -39.77
CA ALA A 280 -54.43 -7.61 -38.61
C ALA A 280 -52.97 -7.70 -39.06
N GLU A 281 -52.09 -7.00 -38.36
CA GLU A 281 -50.64 -7.21 -38.44
C GLU A 281 -50.17 -7.52 -37.01
N ASP A 282 -49.76 -8.78 -36.82
CA ASP A 282 -49.18 -9.24 -35.56
C ASP A 282 -47.81 -8.58 -35.37
N LEU A 283 -47.64 -7.85 -34.26
CA LEU A 283 -46.36 -7.37 -33.78
C LEU A 283 -46.20 -7.76 -32.32
N ASP A 284 -45.65 -8.95 -32.10
CA ASP A 284 -45.08 -9.39 -30.83
C ASP A 284 -43.79 -8.58 -30.52
N GLU A 285 -43.93 -7.27 -30.29
CA GLU A 285 -42.83 -6.44 -29.77
C GLU A 285 -42.77 -6.55 -28.25
N ASP A 286 -41.88 -7.46 -27.82
CA ASP A 286 -41.51 -7.82 -26.45
C ASP A 286 -41.38 -6.58 -25.52
N PRO A 287 -42.24 -6.41 -24.48
CA PRO A 287 -42.27 -5.22 -23.62
C PRO A 287 -41.11 -5.13 -22.61
N SER A 288 -40.04 -5.92 -22.79
CA SER A 288 -38.99 -6.16 -21.79
C SER A 288 -37.90 -5.07 -21.68
N LEU A 289 -37.96 -3.97 -22.43
CA LEU A 289 -36.83 -2.99 -22.54
C LEU A 289 -37.17 -1.52 -22.23
N LEU A 290 -38.32 -1.21 -21.63
CA LEU A 290 -38.66 0.14 -21.15
C LEU A 290 -39.15 0.13 -19.69
N SER A 291 -38.27 -0.26 -18.76
CA SER A 291 -38.52 -0.09 -17.33
C SER A 291 -38.48 1.39 -16.92
N ALA A 292 -39.50 1.84 -16.17
CA ALA A 292 -39.69 3.24 -15.82
C ALA A 292 -38.96 3.66 -14.51
N ASP A 293 -38.06 2.81 -14.01
CA ASP A 293 -37.53 2.89 -12.64
C ASP A 293 -36.25 3.73 -12.48
N THR A 294 -35.77 4.35 -13.56
CA THR A 294 -34.52 5.15 -13.54
C THR A 294 -34.50 6.33 -12.57
N PRO A 295 -35.61 7.01 -12.21
CA PRO A 295 -35.61 8.00 -11.12
C PRO A 295 -35.46 7.36 -9.74
N GLN A 296 -36.08 6.18 -9.54
CA GLN A 296 -36.14 5.53 -8.22
C GLN A 296 -34.81 4.85 -7.89
N VAL A 297 -34.19 4.15 -8.84
CA VAL A 297 -32.88 3.51 -8.62
C VAL A 297 -31.79 4.53 -8.23
N VAL A 298 -31.87 5.78 -8.69
CA VAL A 298 -30.93 6.85 -8.30
C VAL A 298 -31.21 7.36 -6.88
N LEU A 299 -32.47 7.43 -6.46
CA LEU A 299 -32.84 7.75 -5.07
C LEU A 299 -32.44 6.63 -4.11
N ASP A 300 -32.74 5.37 -4.45
CA ASP A 300 -32.40 4.19 -3.66
C ASP A 300 -30.87 4.01 -3.55
N GLN A 301 -30.10 4.36 -4.59
CA GLN A 301 -28.63 4.43 -4.52
C GLN A 301 -28.14 5.59 -3.66
N LEU A 302 -28.83 6.74 -3.65
CA LEU A 302 -28.49 7.85 -2.76
C LEU A 302 -28.71 7.48 -1.29
N ASP A 303 -29.86 6.86 -0.97
CA ASP A 303 -30.14 6.37 0.38
C ASP A 303 -29.19 5.22 0.78
N LEU A 304 -28.80 4.33 -0.15
CA LEU A 304 -27.78 3.31 0.12
C LEU A 304 -26.42 3.96 0.46
N VAL A 305 -25.99 4.98 -0.28
CA VAL A 305 -24.76 5.73 0.01
C VAL A 305 -24.88 6.54 1.31
N GLN A 306 -26.03 7.14 1.60
CA GLN A 306 -26.32 7.86 2.84
C GLN A 306 -26.24 6.92 4.06
N ASN A 307 -26.76 5.70 3.93
CA ASN A 307 -26.66 4.65 4.94
C ASN A 307 -25.22 4.15 5.10
N GLN A 308 -24.49 3.90 4.01
CA GLN A 308 -23.06 3.50 4.07
C GLN A 308 -22.17 4.59 4.69
N ILE A 309 -22.44 5.87 4.43
CA ILE A 309 -21.76 6.99 5.11
C ILE A 309 -22.09 7.04 6.60
N SER A 310 -23.31 6.67 6.99
CA SER A 310 -23.74 6.58 8.40
C SER A 310 -23.11 5.38 9.12
N GLU A 311 -23.01 4.24 8.44
CA GLU A 311 -22.37 3.01 8.92
C GLU A 311 -20.85 3.20 9.08
N LEU A 312 -20.18 3.81 8.10
CA LEU A 312 -18.75 4.18 8.19
C LEU A 312 -18.48 5.20 9.30
N ARG A 313 -19.43 6.09 9.62
CA ARG A 313 -19.33 6.98 10.80
C ARG A 313 -19.39 6.21 12.12
N GLY A 314 -20.21 5.16 12.20
CA GLY A 314 -20.27 4.27 13.38
C GLY A 314 -19.04 3.39 13.56
N VAL A 315 -18.30 3.09 12.47
CA VAL A 315 -17.07 2.28 12.52
C VAL A 315 -15.81 3.12 12.79
N LEU A 316 -15.74 4.37 12.30
CA LEU A 316 -14.54 5.21 12.43
C LEU A 316 -14.46 6.04 13.72
N LEU A 317 -15.53 6.11 14.51
CA LEU A 317 -15.47 6.54 15.92
C LEU A 317 -16.16 5.48 16.78
N PRO A 318 -15.42 4.65 17.56
CA PRO A 318 -16.03 3.80 18.57
C PRO A 318 -16.68 4.68 19.66
N ASP A 319 -17.77 4.19 20.26
CA ASP A 319 -18.61 4.92 21.22
C ASP A 319 -17.84 5.54 22.40
N VAL A 320 -17.37 6.77 22.21
CA VAL A 320 -17.11 7.73 23.28
C VAL A 320 -18.42 8.51 23.44
N PRO A 321 -19.28 8.16 24.41
CA PRO A 321 -20.62 8.75 24.51
C PRO A 321 -20.50 10.27 24.63
N GLU A 322 -21.44 11.01 24.04
CA GLU A 322 -21.38 12.49 23.89
C GLU A 322 -21.13 13.20 25.23
N VAL A 323 -21.68 12.64 26.32
CA VAL A 323 -21.42 12.98 27.73
C VAL A 323 -19.92 13.16 28.03
N THR A 324 -19.05 12.31 27.49
CA THR A 324 -17.59 12.37 27.70
C THR A 324 -16.97 13.57 26.99
N HIS A 325 -17.45 13.93 25.80
CA HIS A 325 -16.97 15.11 25.08
C HIS A 325 -17.45 16.40 25.76
N GLU A 326 -18.71 16.44 26.23
CA GLU A 326 -19.23 17.54 27.03
C GLU A 326 -18.50 17.69 28.38
N ILE A 327 -18.18 16.58 29.07
CA ILE A 327 -17.34 16.58 30.28
C ILE A 327 -15.93 17.10 29.99
N MET A 328 -15.33 16.76 28.83
CA MET A 328 -14.02 17.30 28.45
C MET A 328 -14.08 18.79 28.13
N LEU A 329 -15.10 19.27 27.42
CA LEU A 329 -15.30 20.70 27.12
C LEU A 329 -15.57 21.52 28.38
N THR A 330 -16.44 21.06 29.28
CA THR A 330 -16.73 21.73 30.56
C THR A 330 -15.52 21.71 31.51
N LYS A 331 -14.71 20.64 31.50
CA LYS A 331 -13.42 20.60 32.21
C LYS A 331 -12.40 21.57 31.61
N ALA A 332 -12.31 21.65 30.28
CA ALA A 332 -11.42 22.61 29.61
C ALA A 332 -11.82 24.06 29.89
N ALA A 333 -13.12 24.38 29.89
CA ALA A 333 -13.64 25.68 30.28
C ALA A 333 -13.30 26.02 31.74
N ARG A 334 -13.43 25.06 32.67
CA ARG A 334 -13.05 25.26 34.08
C ARG A 334 -11.56 25.52 34.25
N MET A 335 -10.70 24.71 33.64
CA MET A 335 -9.24 24.91 33.69
C MET A 335 -8.83 26.26 33.08
N LYS A 336 -9.55 26.75 32.06
CA LYS A 336 -9.33 28.08 31.47
C LYS A 336 -9.67 29.22 32.44
N GLU A 337 -10.77 29.12 33.18
CA GLU A 337 -11.13 30.12 34.19
C GLU A 337 -10.24 30.04 35.44
N GLU A 338 -9.83 28.84 35.86
CA GLU A 338 -8.80 28.64 36.89
C GLU A 338 -7.46 29.29 36.49
N HIS A 339 -7.02 29.12 35.23
CA HIS A 339 -5.82 29.77 34.71
C HIS A 339 -5.95 31.30 34.66
N LYS A 340 -7.12 31.83 34.27
CA LYS A 340 -7.41 33.28 34.27
C LYS A 340 -7.36 33.86 35.69
N ASN A 341 -8.01 33.21 36.66
CA ASN A 341 -7.97 33.61 38.07
C ASN A 341 -6.55 33.56 38.66
N LEU A 342 -5.72 32.59 38.24
CA LEU A 342 -4.31 32.54 38.62
C LEU A 342 -3.49 33.67 37.98
N GLN A 343 -3.76 34.06 36.72
CA GLN A 343 -3.12 35.22 36.09
C GLN A 343 -3.49 36.53 36.78
N GLU A 344 -4.78 36.74 37.08
CA GLU A 344 -5.25 37.91 37.84
C GLU A 344 -4.59 37.96 39.23
N LYS A 345 -4.42 36.82 39.90
CA LYS A 345 -3.72 36.74 41.19
C LYS A 345 -2.22 37.01 41.08
N VAL A 346 -1.54 36.53 40.03
CA VAL A 346 -0.12 36.85 39.80
C VAL A 346 0.05 38.34 39.56
N TYR A 347 -0.77 38.96 38.71
CA TYR A 347 -0.75 40.40 38.46
C TYR A 347 -0.96 41.24 39.74
N MET A 348 -1.90 40.84 40.60
CA MET A 348 -2.08 41.49 41.91
C MET A 348 -0.86 41.37 42.83
N LEU A 349 -0.22 40.18 42.86
CA LEU A 349 1.00 39.98 43.65
C LEU A 349 2.20 40.75 43.08
N GLU A 350 2.33 40.87 41.75
CA GLU A 350 3.34 41.71 41.11
C GLU A 350 3.14 43.19 41.45
N LEU A 351 1.89 43.67 41.49
CA LEU A 351 1.54 45.02 41.91
C LEU A 351 1.82 45.28 43.40
N GLU A 352 1.52 44.32 44.28
CA GLU A 352 1.90 44.38 45.71
C GLU A 352 3.42 44.42 45.89
N LEU A 353 4.17 43.63 45.12
CA LEU A 353 5.64 43.58 45.17
C LEU A 353 6.28 44.86 44.60
N ALA A 354 5.66 45.49 43.58
CA ALA A 354 6.05 46.82 43.10
C ALA A 354 5.84 47.88 44.18
N ASN A 355 4.63 47.98 44.76
CA ASN A 355 4.35 48.91 45.86
C ASN A 355 5.31 48.71 47.05
N ALA A 356 5.63 47.45 47.39
CA ALA A 356 6.58 47.15 48.46
C ALA A 356 8.01 47.62 48.16
N ARG A 357 8.46 47.56 46.89
CA ARG A 357 9.74 48.13 46.45
C ARG A 357 9.73 49.64 46.58
N ASP A 358 8.71 50.32 46.06
CA ASP A 358 8.57 51.78 46.14
C ASP A 358 8.60 52.26 47.61
N THR A 359 7.96 51.53 48.53
CA THR A 359 8.03 51.85 49.98
C THR A 359 9.40 51.57 50.60
N ASN A 360 10.13 50.55 50.14
CA ASN A 360 11.48 50.27 50.62
C ASN A 360 12.49 51.28 50.08
N GLU A 361 12.38 51.71 48.81
CA GLU A 361 13.21 52.78 48.25
C GLU A 361 12.96 54.10 48.99
N LEU A 362 11.71 54.42 49.36
CA LEU A 362 11.39 55.58 50.19
C LEU A 362 12.00 55.49 51.61
N LEU A 363 11.96 54.31 52.24
CA LEU A 363 12.58 54.07 53.55
C LEU A 363 14.12 54.12 53.47
N GLU A 364 14.71 53.61 52.41
CA GLU A 364 16.15 53.73 52.15
C GLU A 364 16.54 55.19 51.94
N PHE A 365 15.75 55.96 51.19
CA PHE A 365 15.96 57.41 51.04
C PHE A 365 15.90 58.15 52.38
N GLN A 366 14.93 57.83 53.25
CA GLN A 366 14.83 58.39 54.60
C GLN A 366 16.00 57.97 55.50
N LEU A 367 16.49 56.73 55.40
CA LEU A 367 17.67 56.27 56.14
C LEU A 367 18.96 56.92 55.63
N VAL A 368 19.10 57.15 54.33
CA VAL A 368 20.20 57.91 53.72
C VAL A 368 20.13 59.38 54.16
N GLU A 369 18.96 60.00 54.15
CA GLU A 369 18.78 61.38 54.62
C GLU A 369 19.15 61.51 56.10
N LEU A 370 18.60 60.66 56.98
CA LEU A 370 18.92 60.63 58.41
C LEU A 370 20.41 60.34 58.70
N SER A 371 21.04 59.43 57.96
CA SER A 371 22.47 59.12 58.13
C SER A 371 23.42 60.13 57.47
N SER A 372 22.90 60.99 56.58
CA SER A 372 23.62 62.14 56.04
C SER A 372 23.74 63.29 57.05
N VAL A 373 22.86 63.35 58.07
CA VAL A 373 22.92 64.31 59.19
C VAL A 373 24.02 63.90 60.18
N LYS A 374 25.27 63.89 59.72
CA LYS A 374 26.44 63.78 60.58
C LYS A 374 26.70 65.11 61.28
N ASN A 375 26.90 65.03 62.60
CA ASN A 375 27.32 66.09 63.52
C ASN A 375 26.22 67.07 64.01
N PRO A 376 25.25 66.62 64.83
CA PRO A 376 24.96 67.41 66.03
C PRO A 376 26.24 67.50 66.91
N PRO A 377 26.45 68.58 67.69
CA PRO A 377 27.68 68.75 68.46
C PRO A 377 27.87 67.67 69.53
N VAL A 378 29.13 67.26 69.74
CA VAL A 378 29.53 66.42 70.88
C VAL A 378 29.27 67.19 72.18
N CYS A 379 28.28 66.76 72.96
CA CYS A 379 28.09 67.24 74.31
C CYS A 379 28.85 66.32 75.28
N GLN A 380 30.05 66.76 75.68
CA GLN A 380 30.81 66.11 76.75
C GLN A 380 30.14 66.34 78.11
N ASP A 381 30.38 65.40 79.02
CA ASP A 381 30.36 65.53 80.48
C ASP A 381 29.19 66.27 81.15
N LYS A 382 28.36 65.47 81.84
CA LYS A 382 28.12 65.67 83.27
C LYS A 382 27.65 64.39 83.95
N SER A 383 28.51 63.82 84.78
CA SER A 383 28.10 63.06 85.95
C SER A 383 27.29 63.99 86.85
N ILE A 384 26.00 63.71 87.05
CA ILE A 384 25.20 64.40 88.06
C ILE A 384 25.47 63.68 89.39
N GLU A 385 26.44 64.20 90.12
CA GLU A 385 26.55 63.93 91.56
C GLU A 385 25.29 64.49 92.24
N THR A 386 24.64 63.69 93.07
CA THR A 386 23.49 64.11 93.85
C THR A 386 23.99 64.73 95.15
N ASP A 387 24.02 66.07 95.20
CA ASP A 387 24.44 66.83 96.38
C ASP A 387 23.71 66.37 97.65
N GLU A 388 24.47 65.97 98.67
CA GLU A 388 23.97 65.75 100.02
C GLU A 388 23.66 67.11 100.67
N TYR A 389 22.39 67.53 100.61
CA TYR A 389 21.94 68.71 101.36
C TYR A 389 21.97 68.41 102.86
N ASN A 390 23.04 68.87 103.52
CA ASN A 390 23.18 68.83 104.97
C ASN A 390 22.10 69.70 105.64
N ASP A 391 21.34 69.09 106.55
CA ASP A 391 20.33 69.74 107.38
C ASP A 391 21.01 70.47 108.57
N GLU A 392 21.64 71.62 108.30
CA GLU A 392 22.18 72.47 109.36
C GLU A 392 21.03 73.18 110.11
N GLY A 393 20.84 72.76 111.37
CA GLY A 393 19.62 73.05 112.13
C GLY A 393 19.37 74.53 112.44
N LEU A 394 18.13 74.97 112.19
CA LEU A 394 17.62 76.28 112.62
C LEU A 394 17.27 76.26 114.13
N GLU A 395 18.22 76.60 114.98
CA GLU A 395 18.01 76.70 116.44
C GLU A 395 17.19 77.96 116.80
N VAL A 396 15.86 77.84 116.76
CA VAL A 396 14.94 78.95 117.06
C VAL A 396 15.00 79.32 118.55
N THR A 397 15.65 80.44 118.86
CA THR A 397 15.81 80.93 120.23
C THR A 397 14.53 81.58 120.77
N GLU A 398 13.72 80.84 121.52
CA GLU A 398 12.52 81.38 122.18
C GLU A 398 12.86 82.36 123.32
N LEU A 399 12.62 83.65 123.10
CA LEU A 399 12.79 84.71 124.11
C LEU A 399 11.46 85.01 124.81
N GLU A 400 11.16 84.32 125.92
CA GLU A 400 10.04 84.69 126.81
C GLU A 400 10.35 86.00 127.60
N PRO A 401 9.57 87.09 127.42
CA PRO A 401 9.69 88.29 128.25
C PRO A 401 8.80 88.14 129.50
N ARG A 402 9.28 87.39 130.52
CA ARG A 402 8.54 87.17 131.78
C ARG A 402 8.42 88.44 132.63
N LEU A 403 7.42 89.27 132.34
CA LEU A 403 6.89 90.28 133.26
C LEU A 403 6.10 89.63 134.40
N ASN A 404 6.80 88.88 135.26
CA ASN A 404 6.25 88.32 136.49
C ASN A 404 5.96 89.44 137.50
N PHE A 405 4.81 90.10 137.34
CA PHE A 405 4.13 90.75 138.46
C PHE A 405 3.63 89.65 139.39
N ASP A 406 4.43 89.35 140.41
CA ASP A 406 4.09 88.46 141.51
C ASP A 406 2.65 88.73 142.01
N ASP A 407 1.78 87.71 141.97
CA ASP A 407 0.38 87.81 142.43
C ASP A 407 0.30 88.30 143.88
N ASP A 408 1.32 88.00 144.68
CA ASP A 408 1.46 88.43 146.05
C ASP A 408 1.77 89.94 146.12
N PHE A 409 2.50 90.53 145.15
CA PHE A 409 2.67 91.97 145.02
C PHE A 409 1.36 92.68 144.65
N VAL A 410 0.60 92.16 143.68
CA VAL A 410 -0.71 92.70 143.27
C VAL A 410 -1.68 92.64 144.45
N SER A 411 -1.75 91.49 145.13
CA SER A 411 -2.59 91.25 146.32
C SER A 411 -2.22 92.16 147.50
N ARG A 412 -0.92 92.35 147.79
CA ARG A 412 -0.42 93.28 148.83
C ARG A 412 -0.77 94.73 148.49
N THR A 413 -0.67 95.13 147.23
CA THR A 413 -1.02 96.49 146.75
C THR A 413 -2.52 96.76 146.90
N LYS A 414 -3.36 95.84 146.40
CA LYS A 414 -4.82 95.88 146.50
C LYS A 414 -5.31 95.93 147.95
N THR A 415 -4.67 95.15 148.82
CA THR A 415 -4.95 95.13 150.27
C THR A 415 -4.55 96.45 150.95
N SER A 416 -3.42 97.04 150.55
CA SER A 416 -2.94 98.32 151.07
C SER A 416 -3.86 99.48 150.67
N LEU A 417 -4.31 99.53 149.41
CA LEU A 417 -5.30 100.50 148.93
C LEU A 417 -6.63 100.38 149.69
N ARG A 418 -7.19 99.16 149.80
CA ARG A 418 -8.39 98.87 150.62
C ARG A 418 -8.21 99.12 152.13
N ARG A 419 -6.98 99.37 152.61
CA ARG A 419 -6.69 99.77 153.99
C ARG A 419 -6.61 101.29 154.12
N LEU A 420 -6.05 101.97 153.11
CA LEU A 420 -6.05 103.44 152.98
C LEU A 420 -7.49 103.99 152.90
N GLU A 421 -8.31 103.42 152.03
CA GLU A 421 -9.73 103.76 151.80
C GLU A 421 -10.57 103.82 153.10
N ARG A 422 -10.26 102.94 154.05
CA ARG A 422 -10.93 102.82 155.35
C ARG A 422 -10.46 103.84 156.41
N LEU A 423 -9.44 104.65 156.15
CA LEU A 423 -9.01 105.69 157.08
C LEU A 423 -10.04 106.84 157.13
N PHE A 424 -10.36 107.31 158.32
CA PHE A 424 -11.32 108.41 158.54
C PHE A 424 -10.79 109.79 158.12
N ALA A 425 -9.46 109.95 157.94
CA ALA A 425 -8.82 111.22 157.61
C ALA A 425 -8.81 111.57 156.10
N LEU A 426 -9.23 110.65 155.22
CA LEU A 426 -9.31 110.92 153.78
C LEU A 426 -10.67 111.53 153.42
N ASN A 427 -10.65 112.56 152.57
CA ASN A 427 -11.86 113.17 152.03
C ASN A 427 -12.51 112.28 150.94
N LEU A 428 -13.75 112.59 150.56
CA LEU A 428 -14.52 111.75 149.63
C LEU A 428 -13.81 111.49 148.28
N PRO A 429 -13.29 112.50 147.53
CA PRO A 429 -12.62 112.23 146.26
C PRO A 429 -11.32 111.45 146.40
N GLN A 430 -10.60 111.55 147.51
CA GLN A 430 -9.45 110.67 147.77
C GLN A 430 -9.88 109.20 147.86
N LYS A 431 -11.02 108.91 148.50
CA LYS A 431 -11.57 107.55 148.58
C LYS A 431 -12.06 107.05 147.22
N GLU A 432 -12.70 107.90 146.43
CA GLU A 432 -13.13 107.57 145.07
C GLU A 432 -11.92 107.22 144.17
N ILE A 433 -10.83 107.98 144.23
CA ILE A 433 -9.58 107.67 143.50
C ILE A 433 -8.99 106.31 143.94
N ILE A 434 -8.98 106.00 145.24
CA ILE A 434 -8.46 104.73 145.76
C ILE A 434 -9.35 103.56 145.33
N HIS A 435 -10.68 103.71 145.44
CA HIS A 435 -11.65 102.74 144.96
C HIS A 435 -11.51 102.48 143.45
N HIS A 436 -11.33 103.55 142.66
CA HIS A 436 -11.07 103.45 141.23
C HIS A 436 -9.76 102.68 140.95
N GLY A 437 -8.68 102.96 141.69
CA GLY A 437 -7.43 102.20 141.61
C GLY A 437 -7.58 100.69 141.92
N VAL A 438 -8.33 100.34 142.97
CA VAL A 438 -8.67 98.94 143.30
C VAL A 438 -9.52 98.28 142.20
N SER A 439 -10.42 99.04 141.59
CA SER A 439 -11.23 98.60 140.46
C SER A 439 -10.39 98.37 139.19
N CYS A 440 -9.48 99.30 138.86
CA CYS A 440 -8.52 99.17 137.76
C CYS A 440 -7.61 97.94 137.93
N ILE A 441 -7.07 97.70 139.13
CA ILE A 441 -6.28 96.50 139.44
C ILE A 441 -7.13 95.23 139.19
N SER A 442 -8.37 95.20 139.67
CA SER A 442 -9.27 94.05 139.46
C SER A 442 -9.64 93.85 137.98
N GLY A 443 -9.77 94.93 137.21
CA GLY A 443 -9.97 94.88 135.76
C GLY A 443 -8.73 94.42 134.98
N LEU A 444 -7.52 94.67 135.51
CA LEU A 444 -6.27 94.15 134.95
C LEU A 444 -6.07 92.68 135.30
N GLU A 445 -6.37 92.24 136.52
CA GLU A 445 -6.41 90.82 136.92
C GLU A 445 -7.34 90.01 136.01
N HIS A 446 -8.56 90.50 135.75
CA HIS A 446 -9.49 89.83 134.83
C HIS A 446 -8.96 89.77 133.38
N LYS A 447 -8.31 90.83 132.89
CA LYS A 447 -7.68 90.84 131.56
C LYS A 447 -6.48 89.90 131.48
N LEU A 448 -5.66 89.84 132.52
CA LEU A 448 -4.51 88.93 132.62
C LEU A 448 -4.98 87.48 132.66
N SER A 449 -5.98 87.16 133.49
CA SER A 449 -6.60 85.82 133.56
C SER A 449 -7.24 85.42 132.23
N PHE A 450 -7.92 86.35 131.54
CA PHE A 450 -8.46 86.10 130.20
C PHE A 450 -7.35 85.82 129.17
N ALA A 451 -6.27 86.62 129.17
CA ALA A 451 -5.11 86.41 128.31
C ALA A 451 -4.40 85.08 128.62
N GLN A 452 -4.23 84.72 129.90
CA GLN A 452 -3.67 83.44 130.34
C GLN A 452 -4.51 82.27 129.83
N ASN A 453 -5.84 82.38 129.90
CA ASN A 453 -6.76 81.35 129.39
C ASN A 453 -6.74 81.27 127.86
N GLN A 454 -6.62 82.39 127.13
CA GLN A 454 -6.38 82.36 125.68
C GLN A 454 -5.04 81.72 125.34
N LEU A 455 -3.97 82.03 126.06
CA LEU A 455 -2.64 81.46 125.84
C LEU A 455 -2.63 79.94 126.10
N ASN A 456 -3.31 79.48 127.16
CA ASN A 456 -3.53 78.06 127.42
C ASN A 456 -4.36 77.37 126.30
N MET A 457 -5.44 77.99 125.82
CA MET A 457 -6.23 77.46 124.70
C MET A 457 -5.39 77.36 123.42
N ASN A 458 -4.67 78.42 123.07
CA ASN A 458 -3.75 78.45 121.93
C ASN A 458 -2.64 77.40 122.07
N GLY A 459 -2.12 77.17 123.28
CA GLY A 459 -1.14 76.10 123.57
C GLY A 459 -1.71 74.70 123.34
N CYS A 460 -2.97 74.47 123.71
CA CYS A 460 -3.69 73.22 123.40
C CYS A 460 -3.94 73.05 121.88
N GLU A 461 -4.32 74.11 121.18
CA GLU A 461 -4.52 74.08 119.72
C GLU A 461 -3.19 73.87 118.97
N LEU A 462 -2.12 74.54 119.38
CA LEU A 462 -0.78 74.37 118.82
C LEU A 462 -0.22 72.97 119.10
N SER A 463 -0.48 72.41 120.29
CA SER A 463 -0.16 71.00 120.60
C SER A 463 -0.94 70.01 119.72
N ARG A 464 -2.21 70.30 119.42
CA ARG A 464 -3.04 69.50 118.49
C ARG A 464 -2.53 69.62 117.06
N LEU A 465 -2.20 70.83 116.59
CA LEU A 465 -1.68 71.08 115.26
C LEU A 465 -0.32 70.42 115.06
N LYS A 466 0.57 70.47 116.06
CA LYS A 466 1.85 69.76 116.05
C LYS A 466 1.65 68.25 115.88
N LYS A 467 0.74 67.63 116.64
CA LYS A 467 0.41 66.20 116.46
C LYS A 467 -0.14 65.87 115.06
N LEU A 468 -1.05 66.69 114.53
CA LEU A 468 -1.58 66.49 113.18
C LEU A 468 -0.47 66.62 112.11
N TYR A 469 0.52 67.49 112.32
CA TYR A 469 1.67 67.62 111.44
C TYR A 469 2.64 66.44 111.57
N GLU A 470 2.90 65.95 112.79
CA GLU A 470 3.69 64.73 113.06
C GLU A 470 3.03 63.49 112.44
N GLU A 471 1.71 63.36 112.57
CA GLU A 471 0.89 62.31 111.93
C GLU A 471 0.96 62.42 110.38
N GLN A 472 0.78 63.62 109.82
CA GLN A 472 0.89 63.85 108.37
C GLN A 472 2.28 63.54 107.82
N MET A 473 3.35 63.90 108.53
CA MET A 473 4.73 63.57 108.14
C MET A 473 4.98 62.05 108.21
N ALA A 474 4.43 61.35 109.22
CA ALA A 474 4.54 59.90 109.32
C ALA A 474 3.71 59.15 108.26
N ASP A 475 2.57 59.70 107.83
CA ASP A 475 1.77 59.18 106.71
C ASP A 475 2.48 59.41 105.37
N LEU A 476 3.05 60.60 105.15
CA LEU A 476 3.87 60.90 103.96
C LEU A 476 5.11 60.01 103.87
N GLN A 477 5.81 59.76 104.99
CA GLN A 477 6.94 58.83 105.01
C GLN A 477 6.50 57.42 104.61
N ARG A 478 5.40 56.91 105.18
CA ARG A 478 4.83 55.60 104.77
C ARG A 478 4.41 55.56 103.30
N GLN A 479 3.98 56.69 102.72
CA GLN A 479 3.71 56.80 101.28
C GLN A 479 4.98 56.78 100.43
N VAL A 480 6.07 57.41 100.88
CA VAL A 480 7.39 57.33 100.25
C VAL A 480 7.95 55.91 100.33
N ASP A 481 7.89 55.27 101.49
CA ASP A 481 8.42 53.91 101.71
C ASP A 481 7.69 52.88 100.84
N SER A 482 6.35 52.93 100.78
CA SER A 482 5.56 52.04 99.92
C SER A 482 5.70 52.36 98.42
N SER A 483 5.96 53.61 98.04
CA SER A 483 6.35 53.99 96.67
C SER A 483 7.74 53.44 96.31
N ALA A 484 8.69 53.46 97.25
CA ALA A 484 10.02 52.88 97.07
C ALA A 484 9.98 51.35 96.98
N GLU A 485 9.17 50.68 97.81
CA GLU A 485 8.98 49.23 97.77
C GLU A 485 8.31 48.79 96.46
N THR A 486 7.22 49.45 96.03
CA THR A 486 6.58 49.14 94.74
C THR A 486 7.45 49.49 93.52
N SER A 487 8.33 50.49 93.62
CA SER A 487 9.36 50.78 92.61
C SER A 487 10.44 49.69 92.57
N SER A 488 10.90 49.21 93.73
CA SER A 488 11.85 48.11 93.85
C SER A 488 11.29 46.79 93.30
N GLN A 489 10.03 46.50 93.62
CA GLN A 489 9.25 45.37 93.08
C GLN A 489 9.19 45.41 91.55
N LYS A 490 8.76 46.54 90.97
CA LYS A 490 8.74 46.75 89.51
C LYS A 490 10.13 46.66 88.86
N LYS A 491 11.17 47.16 89.52
CA LYS A 491 12.57 47.06 89.05
C LYS A 491 13.05 45.61 89.03
N LYS A 492 12.60 44.77 89.97
CA LYS A 492 12.86 43.33 90.00
C LYS A 492 12.08 42.59 88.90
N GLU A 493 10.81 42.91 88.72
CA GLU A 493 9.96 42.36 87.65
C GLU A 493 10.52 42.69 86.26
N LEU A 494 10.88 43.96 86.00
CA LEU A 494 11.53 44.38 84.76
C LEU A 494 12.93 43.76 84.57
N LYS A 495 13.66 43.46 85.66
CA LYS A 495 14.92 42.73 85.53
C LYS A 495 14.66 41.29 85.08
N ASN A 496 13.67 40.61 85.68
CA ASN A 496 13.31 39.25 85.31
C ASN A 496 12.89 39.16 83.83
N THR A 497 12.01 40.05 83.36
CA THR A 497 11.58 40.02 81.95
C THR A 497 12.71 40.37 80.98
N ILE A 498 13.69 41.19 81.37
CA ILE A 498 14.92 41.41 80.58
C ILE A 498 15.81 40.15 80.56
N GLU A 499 15.86 39.36 81.63
CA GLU A 499 16.56 38.07 81.66
C GLU A 499 15.82 37.03 80.78
N GLU A 500 14.50 36.92 80.89
CA GLU A 500 13.64 36.04 80.06
C GLU A 500 13.77 36.36 78.56
N LEU A 501 13.69 37.64 78.16
CA LEU A 501 13.88 38.08 76.77
C LEU A 501 15.30 37.85 76.23
N ARG A 502 16.31 37.71 77.11
CA ARG A 502 17.68 37.30 76.69
C ARG A 502 17.74 35.81 76.40
N ASP A 503 17.12 34.99 77.24
CA ASP A 503 17.06 33.54 77.03
C ASP A 503 16.23 33.18 75.80
N GLU A 504 15.07 33.83 75.60
CA GLU A 504 14.29 33.72 74.35
C GLU A 504 15.12 34.10 73.12
N ARG A 505 15.86 35.22 73.17
CA ARG A 505 16.76 35.62 72.08
C ARG A 505 17.85 34.58 71.80
N ILE A 506 18.37 33.92 72.83
CA ILE A 506 19.37 32.84 72.68
C ILE A 506 18.74 31.59 72.04
N VAL A 507 17.48 31.27 72.33
CA VAL A 507 16.73 30.19 71.65
C VAL A 507 16.52 30.53 70.18
N VAL A 508 15.95 31.70 69.88
CA VAL A 508 15.71 32.15 68.48
C VAL A 508 17.00 32.23 67.68
N GLN A 509 18.12 32.65 68.28
CA GLN A 509 19.41 32.63 67.58
C GLN A 509 19.86 31.20 67.22
N LYS A 510 19.69 30.22 68.12
CA LYS A 510 20.01 28.80 67.82
C LYS A 510 19.13 28.26 66.71
N GLU A 511 17.83 28.55 66.74
CA GLU A 511 16.88 28.17 65.67
C GLU A 511 17.29 28.77 64.32
N CYS A 512 17.72 30.04 64.27
CA CYS A 512 18.27 30.65 63.06
C CYS A 512 19.58 30.00 62.59
N GLU A 513 20.44 29.55 63.50
CA GLU A 513 21.68 28.83 63.16
C GLU A 513 21.41 27.39 62.67
N GLU A 514 20.39 26.71 63.20
CA GLU A 514 19.93 25.40 62.71
C GLU A 514 19.23 25.50 61.35
N LEU A 515 18.39 26.51 61.14
CA LEU A 515 17.77 26.80 59.84
C LEU A 515 18.82 27.16 58.78
N ARG A 516 19.88 27.91 59.14
CA ARG A 516 21.01 28.17 58.24
C ARG A 516 21.71 26.87 57.81
N LYS A 517 22.04 25.99 58.75
CA LYS A 517 22.67 24.68 58.46
C LYS A 517 21.77 23.80 57.58
N LEU A 518 20.46 23.78 57.87
CA LEU A 518 19.49 23.04 57.06
C LEU A 518 19.41 23.58 55.61
N ASN A 519 19.52 24.90 55.43
CA ASN A 519 19.56 25.52 54.11
C ASN A 519 20.89 25.22 53.36
N GLU A 520 22.03 25.25 54.06
CA GLU A 520 23.34 24.85 53.51
C GLU A 520 23.34 23.37 53.07
N GLU A 521 22.71 22.48 53.86
CA GLU A 521 22.47 21.09 53.50
C GLU A 521 21.55 20.94 52.26
N GLN A 522 20.51 21.77 52.14
CA GLN A 522 19.58 21.74 51.01
C GLN A 522 20.24 22.23 49.72
N MET A 523 21.02 23.31 49.78
CA MET A 523 21.85 23.79 48.67
C MET A 523 22.85 22.72 48.22
N SER A 524 23.57 22.07 49.15
CA SER A 524 24.50 20.98 48.83
C SER A 524 23.82 19.81 48.10
N LYS A 525 22.58 19.47 48.51
CA LYS A 525 21.76 18.43 47.84
C LYS A 525 21.24 18.87 46.47
N LEU A 526 20.96 20.16 46.28
CA LEU A 526 20.62 20.75 44.99
C LEU A 526 21.80 20.66 44.02
N ASP A 527 23.02 21.01 44.46
CA ASP A 527 24.22 20.92 43.62
C ASP A 527 24.55 19.46 43.23
N GLU A 528 24.38 18.51 44.15
CA GLU A 528 24.45 17.07 43.84
C GLU A 528 23.41 16.63 42.79
N LEU A 529 22.20 17.16 42.82
CA LEU A 529 21.14 16.83 41.87
C LEU A 529 21.38 17.49 40.52
N ASN A 530 21.80 18.75 40.50
CA ASN A 530 22.20 19.47 39.29
C ASN A 530 23.35 18.75 38.57
N LYS A 531 24.36 18.28 39.31
CA LYS A 531 25.45 17.47 38.74
C LYS A 531 24.95 16.17 38.12
N LYS A 532 24.02 15.45 38.78
CA LYS A 532 23.40 14.22 38.25
C LYS A 532 22.53 14.50 37.02
N ILE A 533 21.92 15.68 36.91
CA ILE A 533 21.21 16.14 35.72
C ILE A 533 22.19 16.42 34.57
N GLU A 534 23.33 17.09 34.82
CA GLU A 534 24.38 17.26 33.80
C GLU A 534 24.97 15.93 33.32
N GLU A 535 25.26 15.00 34.23
CA GLU A 535 25.74 13.65 33.91
C GLU A 535 24.71 12.87 33.08
N SER A 536 23.42 12.98 33.42
CA SER A 536 22.32 12.36 32.66
C SER A 536 22.13 13.01 31.28
N ASN A 537 22.27 14.33 31.17
CA ASN A 537 22.15 15.05 29.90
C ASN A 537 23.28 14.68 28.94
N LYS A 538 24.52 14.54 29.42
CA LYS A 538 25.66 14.05 28.62
C LYS A 538 25.38 12.65 28.06
N PHE A 539 24.91 11.72 28.89
CA PHE A 539 24.53 10.38 28.44
C PHE A 539 23.36 10.39 27.42
N ILE A 540 22.40 11.32 27.57
CA ILE A 540 21.32 11.54 26.59
C ILE A 540 21.87 12.08 25.26
N ASP A 541 22.87 12.95 25.29
CA ASP A 541 23.50 13.50 24.08
C ASP A 541 24.43 12.49 23.38
N GLU A 542 25.14 11.65 24.14
CA GLU A 542 25.87 10.47 23.64
C GLU A 542 24.91 9.51 22.92
N LEU A 543 23.78 9.15 23.54
CA LEU A 543 22.75 8.30 22.90
C LEU A 543 22.10 8.93 21.66
N LYS A 544 22.03 10.27 21.55
CA LYS A 544 21.58 10.95 20.32
C LYS A 544 22.63 10.83 19.22
N GLN A 545 23.92 10.88 19.55
CA GLN A 545 24.99 10.69 18.59
C GLN A 545 25.01 9.24 18.08
N ASP A 546 24.98 8.24 18.96
CA ASP A 546 24.89 6.81 18.60
C ASP A 546 23.72 6.54 17.65
N LEU A 547 22.53 7.10 17.97
CA LEU A 547 21.33 6.96 17.15
C LEU A 547 21.45 7.67 15.78
N ALA A 548 22.19 8.78 15.70
CA ALA A 548 22.46 9.48 14.44
C ALA A 548 23.44 8.69 13.56
N GLU A 549 24.48 8.10 14.16
CA GLU A 549 25.46 7.25 13.48
C GLU A 549 24.82 5.93 12.99
N GLU A 550 23.97 5.28 13.80
CA GLU A 550 23.19 4.11 13.37
C GLU A 550 22.19 4.48 12.25
N SER A 551 21.53 5.64 12.35
CA SER A 551 20.63 6.14 11.30
C SER A 551 21.38 6.37 9.97
N GLN A 552 22.56 6.98 10.01
CA GLN A 552 23.40 7.16 8.82
C GLN A 552 23.82 5.80 8.23
N SER A 553 24.39 4.91 9.04
CA SER A 553 24.77 3.55 8.65
C SER A 553 23.61 2.79 7.99
N LYS A 554 22.39 2.92 8.55
CA LYS A 554 21.17 2.36 7.98
C LYS A 554 20.82 2.97 6.61
N THR A 555 21.02 4.27 6.40
CA THR A 555 20.82 4.88 5.06
C THR A 555 21.86 4.41 4.04
N GLU A 556 23.12 4.23 4.44
CA GLU A 556 24.18 3.69 3.58
C GLU A 556 23.89 2.23 3.19
N ILE A 557 23.44 1.40 4.14
CA ILE A 557 22.98 0.01 3.87
C ILE A 557 21.77 0.00 2.92
N ILE A 558 20.80 0.91 3.09
CA ILE A 558 19.65 1.04 2.17
C ILE A 558 20.11 1.41 0.76
N GLN A 559 21.08 2.32 0.62
CA GLN A 559 21.64 2.67 -0.69
C GLN A 559 22.37 1.47 -1.33
N GLN A 560 23.22 0.76 -0.60
CA GLN A 560 23.88 -0.46 -1.08
C GLN A 560 22.86 -1.54 -1.50
N LEU A 561 21.73 -1.67 -0.78
CA LEU A 561 20.62 -2.56 -1.15
C LEU A 561 19.87 -2.11 -2.40
N GLN A 562 19.80 -0.80 -2.69
CA GLN A 562 19.24 -0.31 -3.96
C GLN A 562 20.20 -0.54 -5.12
N GLU A 563 21.49 -0.27 -4.95
CA GLU A 563 22.52 -0.49 -5.98
C GLU A 563 22.66 -1.98 -6.35
N THR A 564 22.66 -2.87 -5.35
CA THR A 564 22.67 -4.33 -5.58
C THR A 564 21.37 -4.85 -6.20
N ARG A 565 20.21 -4.27 -5.90
CA ARG A 565 18.95 -4.56 -6.61
C ARG A 565 19.03 -4.16 -8.09
N GLN A 566 19.51 -2.96 -8.41
CA GLN A 566 19.70 -2.51 -9.80
C GLN A 566 20.72 -3.39 -10.54
N ALA A 567 21.79 -3.85 -9.87
CA ALA A 567 22.74 -4.79 -10.43
C ALA A 567 22.09 -6.16 -10.71
N ALA A 568 21.29 -6.69 -9.78
CA ALA A 568 20.56 -7.94 -9.96
C ALA A 568 19.50 -7.86 -11.08
N GLU A 569 18.87 -6.70 -11.28
CA GLU A 569 17.89 -6.46 -12.37
C GLU A 569 18.58 -6.35 -13.75
N LYS A 570 19.76 -5.73 -13.80
CA LYS A 570 20.65 -5.77 -14.99
C LYS A 570 21.11 -7.20 -15.30
N LEU A 571 21.40 -8.02 -14.28
CA LEU A 571 21.75 -9.43 -14.48
C LEU A 571 20.55 -10.27 -14.92
N ARG A 572 19.34 -10.03 -14.39
CA ARG A 572 18.10 -10.68 -14.87
C ARG A 572 17.86 -10.41 -16.36
N SER A 573 17.85 -9.14 -16.77
CA SER A 573 17.68 -8.79 -18.19
C SER A 573 18.78 -9.36 -19.11
N GLN A 574 19.99 -9.60 -18.60
CA GLN A 574 21.02 -10.35 -19.33
C GLN A 574 20.72 -11.86 -19.43
N VAL A 575 20.22 -12.48 -18.35
CA VAL A 575 19.75 -13.89 -18.36
C VAL A 575 18.55 -14.05 -19.28
N ASP A 576 17.59 -13.13 -19.26
CA ASP A 576 16.42 -13.15 -20.15
C ASP A 576 16.88 -13.07 -21.62
N MET A 577 17.80 -12.14 -21.96
CA MET A 577 18.42 -12.08 -23.30
C MET A 577 19.25 -13.30 -23.69
N LEU A 578 19.77 -14.08 -22.72
CA LEU A 578 20.48 -15.32 -22.98
C LEU A 578 19.49 -16.47 -23.21
N HIS A 579 18.42 -16.55 -22.43
CA HIS A 579 17.34 -17.53 -22.63
C HIS A 579 16.60 -17.27 -23.96
N ASP A 580 16.45 -16.01 -24.37
CA ASP A 580 15.91 -15.62 -25.67
C ASP A 580 16.82 -16.03 -26.84
N LYS A 581 18.14 -16.17 -26.61
CA LYS A 581 19.11 -16.71 -27.57
C LYS A 581 19.15 -18.24 -27.54
N GLU A 582 19.01 -18.85 -26.37
CA GLU A 582 18.88 -20.31 -26.17
C GLU A 582 17.64 -20.84 -26.89
N ASN A 583 16.48 -20.19 -26.74
CA ASN A 583 15.25 -20.52 -27.47
C ASN A 583 15.42 -20.37 -29.00
N LYS A 584 16.15 -19.35 -29.47
CA LYS A 584 16.49 -19.19 -30.90
C LYS A 584 17.45 -20.27 -31.38
N LEU A 585 18.44 -20.67 -30.58
CA LEU A 585 19.34 -21.80 -30.85
C LEU A 585 18.56 -23.11 -30.92
N PHE A 586 17.66 -23.40 -30.00
CA PHE A 586 16.81 -24.60 -30.01
C PHE A 586 15.93 -24.68 -31.27
N VAL A 587 15.38 -23.55 -31.73
CA VAL A 587 14.67 -23.48 -33.02
C VAL A 587 15.63 -23.71 -34.19
N MET A 588 16.86 -23.19 -34.15
CA MET A 588 17.87 -23.47 -35.17
C MET A 588 18.32 -24.93 -35.18
N GLU A 589 18.58 -25.56 -34.03
CA GLU A 589 18.91 -26.99 -33.92
C GLU A 589 17.79 -27.86 -34.48
N ARG A 590 16.53 -27.54 -34.16
CA ARG A 590 15.37 -28.23 -34.74
C ARG A 590 15.30 -28.06 -36.26
N ASN A 591 15.62 -26.89 -36.78
CA ASN A 591 15.66 -26.65 -38.22
C ASN A 591 16.85 -27.35 -38.91
N VAL A 592 18.03 -27.40 -38.28
CA VAL A 592 19.18 -28.20 -38.73
C VAL A 592 18.80 -29.67 -38.77
N LYS A 593 18.17 -30.20 -37.73
CA LYS A 593 17.73 -31.60 -37.70
C LYS A 593 16.67 -31.93 -38.76
N ASN A 594 15.70 -31.03 -38.98
CA ASN A 594 14.76 -31.16 -40.10
C ASN A 594 15.51 -31.20 -41.46
N LEU A 595 16.56 -30.40 -41.62
CA LEU A 595 17.39 -30.39 -42.83
C LEU A 595 18.20 -31.69 -42.97
N GLU A 596 18.80 -32.19 -41.89
CA GLU A 596 19.49 -33.50 -41.84
C GLU A 596 18.54 -34.63 -42.25
N ASP A 597 17.34 -34.70 -41.67
CA ASP A 597 16.32 -35.68 -42.02
C ASP A 597 15.93 -35.58 -43.52
N THR A 598 15.76 -34.36 -44.06
CA THR A 598 15.51 -34.20 -45.51
C THR A 598 16.71 -34.56 -46.39
N ASN A 599 17.95 -34.33 -45.94
CA ASN A 599 19.15 -34.69 -46.68
C ASN A 599 19.33 -36.22 -46.74
N VAL A 600 19.09 -36.90 -45.62
CA VAL A 600 19.05 -38.37 -45.55
C VAL A 600 17.95 -38.96 -46.45
N ASP A 601 16.81 -38.28 -46.62
CA ASP A 601 15.77 -38.67 -47.58
C ASP A 601 16.09 -38.31 -49.04
N LEU A 602 16.95 -37.32 -49.29
CA LEU A 602 17.52 -37.02 -50.61
C LEU A 602 18.59 -38.05 -51.00
N GLU A 603 19.46 -38.45 -50.08
CA GLU A 603 20.44 -39.53 -50.27
C GLU A 603 19.75 -40.86 -50.63
N LYS A 604 18.70 -41.25 -49.89
CA LYS A 604 17.85 -42.42 -50.22
C LYS A 604 17.17 -42.32 -51.59
N ARG A 605 16.93 -41.11 -52.12
CA ARG A 605 16.40 -40.92 -53.48
C ARG A 605 17.53 -41.04 -54.51
N PHE A 606 18.68 -40.44 -54.25
CA PHE A 606 19.86 -40.53 -55.10
C PHE A 606 20.35 -41.97 -55.26
N ASP A 607 20.38 -42.76 -54.18
CA ASP A 607 20.70 -44.19 -54.23
C ASP A 607 19.70 -44.99 -55.08
N LYS A 608 18.39 -44.68 -54.99
CA LYS A 608 17.36 -45.31 -55.82
C LYS A 608 17.49 -44.92 -57.29
N GLU A 609 17.82 -43.66 -57.57
CA GLU A 609 18.04 -43.15 -58.93
C GLU A 609 19.33 -43.73 -59.54
N LEU A 610 20.38 -43.90 -58.73
CA LEU A 610 21.62 -44.58 -59.12
C LEU A 610 21.40 -46.07 -59.39
N MET A 611 20.64 -46.77 -58.54
CA MET A 611 20.19 -48.15 -58.78
C MET A 611 19.40 -48.27 -60.08
N LEU A 612 18.45 -47.35 -60.32
CA LEU A 612 17.63 -47.32 -61.54
C LEU A 612 18.49 -47.06 -62.78
N ARG A 613 19.42 -46.10 -62.70
CA ARG A 613 20.38 -45.79 -63.77
C ARG A 613 21.26 -46.99 -64.10
N ASN A 614 21.82 -47.66 -63.10
CA ASN A 614 22.65 -48.86 -63.30
C ASN A 614 21.84 -50.02 -63.92
N SER A 615 20.57 -50.17 -63.53
CA SER A 615 19.65 -51.15 -64.14
C SER A 615 19.34 -50.82 -65.60
N LEU A 616 19.05 -49.55 -65.91
CA LEU A 616 18.83 -49.08 -67.29
C LEU A 616 20.09 -49.20 -68.14
N GLU A 617 21.28 -48.94 -67.59
CA GLU A 617 22.55 -49.09 -68.29
C GLU A 617 22.85 -50.55 -68.61
N LEU A 618 22.63 -51.47 -67.64
CA LEU A 618 22.75 -52.92 -67.87
C LEU A 618 21.78 -53.41 -68.97
N LYS A 619 20.53 -52.91 -68.95
CA LYS A 619 19.51 -53.21 -69.97
C LYS A 619 19.87 -52.64 -71.35
N ASN A 620 20.47 -51.45 -71.40
CA ASN A 620 20.99 -50.87 -72.63
C ASN A 620 22.19 -51.68 -73.18
N GLN A 621 23.13 -52.09 -72.32
CA GLN A 621 24.22 -53.00 -72.68
C GLN A 621 23.71 -54.38 -73.15
N GLN A 622 22.55 -54.84 -72.69
CA GLN A 622 21.88 -56.04 -73.21
C GLN A 622 21.30 -55.78 -74.62
N LEU A 623 20.53 -54.71 -74.81
CA LEU A 623 19.95 -54.35 -76.12
C LEU A 623 21.04 -54.12 -77.18
N ILE A 624 22.19 -53.55 -76.83
CA ILE A 624 23.34 -53.41 -77.72
C ILE A 624 23.88 -54.79 -78.17
N ARG A 625 23.99 -55.76 -77.26
CA ARG A 625 24.42 -57.13 -77.58
C ARG A 625 23.39 -57.86 -78.46
N GLU A 626 22.11 -57.64 -78.22
CA GLU A 626 21.02 -58.19 -79.04
C GLU A 626 21.01 -57.58 -80.46
N LEU A 627 21.23 -56.26 -80.58
CA LEU A 627 21.40 -55.58 -81.88
C LEU A 627 22.65 -56.05 -82.63
N GLU A 628 23.78 -56.26 -81.94
CA GLU A 628 24.98 -56.84 -82.55
C GLU A 628 24.76 -58.28 -83.04
N ALA A 629 24.03 -59.10 -82.28
CA ALA A 629 23.69 -60.46 -82.68
C ALA A 629 22.77 -60.47 -83.91
N ALA A 630 21.71 -59.66 -83.90
CA ALA A 630 20.80 -59.47 -85.03
C ALA A 630 21.54 -58.94 -86.27
N ARG A 631 22.49 -58.01 -86.10
CA ARG A 631 23.32 -57.51 -87.20
C ARG A 631 24.23 -58.60 -87.79
N LYS A 632 24.89 -59.41 -86.95
CA LYS A 632 25.72 -60.54 -87.41
C LYS A 632 24.88 -61.58 -88.17
N GLU A 633 23.63 -61.81 -87.75
CA GLU A 633 22.69 -62.68 -88.44
C GLU A 633 22.23 -62.10 -89.79
N ILE A 634 21.99 -60.79 -89.88
CA ILE A 634 21.72 -60.11 -91.15
C ILE A 634 22.94 -60.22 -92.09
N GLU A 635 24.17 -60.03 -91.60
CA GLU A 635 25.39 -60.17 -92.39
C GLU A 635 25.60 -61.65 -92.85
N ARG A 636 25.23 -62.64 -92.03
CA ARG A 636 25.19 -64.07 -92.39
C ARG A 636 24.20 -64.34 -93.52
N LEU A 637 22.95 -63.89 -93.37
CA LEU A 637 21.88 -64.05 -94.36
C LEU A 637 22.20 -63.33 -95.68
N GLN A 638 22.83 -62.15 -95.65
CA GLN A 638 23.34 -61.48 -96.85
C GLN A 638 24.45 -62.29 -97.54
N GLY A 639 25.28 -63.00 -96.77
CA GLY A 639 26.26 -63.96 -97.28
C GLY A 639 25.62 -65.15 -98.02
N GLU A 640 24.47 -65.64 -97.56
CA GLU A 640 23.73 -66.75 -98.16
C GLU A 640 22.86 -66.33 -99.37
N ILE A 641 22.29 -65.13 -99.34
CA ILE A 641 21.49 -64.58 -100.46
C ILE A 641 22.39 -64.24 -101.66
N ARG A 642 23.63 -63.79 -101.44
CA ARG A 642 24.56 -63.42 -102.52
C ARG A 642 24.81 -64.52 -103.57
N PRO A 643 25.17 -65.77 -103.21
CA PRO A 643 25.32 -66.85 -104.20
C PRO A 643 24.00 -67.26 -104.86
N ILE A 644 22.85 -67.13 -104.18
CA ILE A 644 21.53 -67.36 -104.80
C ILE A 644 21.27 -66.33 -105.90
N GLY A 645 21.55 -65.04 -105.62
CA GLY A 645 21.51 -63.96 -106.61
C GLY A 645 22.42 -64.25 -107.80
N SER A 646 23.68 -64.62 -107.57
CA SER A 646 24.63 -64.97 -108.64
C SER A 646 24.24 -66.23 -109.43
N GLN A 647 23.50 -67.17 -108.84
CA GLN A 647 22.94 -68.32 -109.58
C GLN A 647 21.73 -67.94 -110.42
N LEU A 648 20.84 -67.09 -109.90
CA LEU A 648 19.70 -66.55 -110.65
C LEU A 648 20.17 -65.70 -111.84
N GLU A 649 21.16 -64.83 -111.63
CA GLU A 649 21.77 -64.00 -112.67
C GLU A 649 22.42 -64.85 -113.77
N ARG A 650 23.16 -65.91 -113.41
CA ARG A 650 23.67 -66.89 -114.39
C ARG A 650 22.57 -67.59 -115.18
N ARG A 651 21.51 -68.07 -114.50
CA ARG A 651 20.36 -68.72 -115.18
C ARG A 651 19.60 -67.76 -116.10
N TYR A 652 19.49 -66.49 -115.69
CA TYR A 652 18.87 -65.44 -116.49
C TYR A 652 19.71 -65.13 -117.75
N GLU A 653 21.01 -64.97 -117.60
CA GLU A 653 21.90 -64.68 -118.73
C GLU A 653 22.07 -65.87 -119.67
N GLU A 654 22.07 -67.10 -119.15
CA GLU A 654 21.97 -68.33 -119.94
C GLU A 654 20.65 -68.43 -120.70
N SER A 655 19.53 -68.04 -120.08
CA SER A 655 18.22 -67.97 -120.75
C SER A 655 18.20 -66.89 -121.84
N ARG A 656 18.83 -65.72 -121.61
CA ARG A 656 19.04 -64.68 -122.63
C ARG A 656 19.90 -65.18 -123.78
N TYR A 657 20.96 -65.94 -123.52
CA TYR A 657 21.81 -66.53 -124.55
C TYR A 657 21.03 -67.54 -125.41
N ARG A 658 20.33 -68.49 -124.78
CA ARG A 658 19.47 -69.47 -125.47
C ARG A 658 18.39 -68.79 -126.30
N LEU A 659 17.78 -67.71 -125.80
CA LEU A 659 16.81 -66.91 -126.54
C LEU A 659 17.44 -66.20 -127.75
N ALA A 660 18.66 -65.67 -127.61
CA ALA A 660 19.39 -65.04 -128.71
C ALA A 660 19.79 -66.05 -129.80
N GLU A 661 20.19 -67.28 -129.43
CA GLU A 661 20.41 -68.36 -130.41
C GLU A 661 19.10 -68.78 -131.09
N ALA A 662 17.99 -68.88 -130.35
CA ALA A 662 16.67 -69.20 -130.92
C ALA A 662 16.21 -68.13 -131.92
N LEU A 663 16.37 -66.84 -131.61
CA LEU A 663 16.07 -65.74 -132.53
C LEU A 663 16.96 -65.76 -133.77
N LYS A 664 18.25 -66.06 -133.62
CA LYS A 664 19.19 -66.20 -134.74
C LYS A 664 18.91 -67.43 -135.62
N MET A 665 18.33 -68.48 -135.04
CA MET A 665 17.79 -69.63 -135.76
C MET A 665 16.50 -69.26 -136.51
N ILE A 666 15.65 -68.39 -135.94
CA ILE A 666 14.46 -67.85 -136.61
C ILE A 666 14.86 -66.97 -137.80
N GLU A 667 15.79 -66.03 -137.68
CA GLU A 667 16.29 -65.23 -138.82
C GLU A 667 16.82 -66.12 -139.97
N LYS A 668 17.46 -67.24 -139.63
CA LYS A 668 17.95 -68.24 -140.59
C LYS A 668 16.81 -69.00 -141.29
N LEU A 669 15.73 -69.30 -140.57
CA LEU A 669 14.52 -69.89 -141.15
C LEU A 669 13.72 -68.87 -141.98
N GLU A 670 13.61 -67.62 -141.54
CA GLU A 670 12.91 -66.54 -142.24
C GLU A 670 13.63 -66.17 -143.55
N SER A 671 14.96 -66.20 -143.58
CA SER A 671 15.74 -66.04 -144.82
C SER A 671 15.59 -67.25 -145.76
N GLN A 672 15.52 -68.49 -145.25
CA GLN A 672 15.16 -69.67 -146.07
C GLN A 672 13.72 -69.61 -146.60
N VAL A 673 12.76 -69.15 -145.80
CA VAL A 673 11.36 -68.92 -146.21
C VAL A 673 11.29 -67.79 -147.25
N SER A 674 12.08 -66.73 -147.10
CA SER A 674 12.16 -65.64 -148.08
C SER A 674 12.72 -66.13 -149.42
N SER A 675 13.80 -66.92 -149.43
CA SER A 675 14.31 -67.52 -150.68
C SER A 675 13.33 -68.50 -151.31
N SER A 676 12.61 -69.28 -150.49
CA SER A 676 11.56 -70.19 -150.96
C SER A 676 10.37 -69.42 -151.57
N ASN A 677 9.95 -68.33 -150.93
CA ASN A 677 8.90 -67.44 -151.44
C ASN A 677 9.31 -66.71 -152.72
N GLN A 678 10.60 -66.42 -152.92
CA GLN A 678 11.12 -65.88 -154.17
C GLN A 678 11.00 -66.91 -155.31
N VAL A 679 11.40 -68.17 -155.07
CA VAL A 679 11.20 -69.26 -156.05
C VAL A 679 9.71 -69.50 -156.35
N ILE A 680 8.84 -69.42 -155.33
CA ILE A 680 7.38 -69.51 -155.50
C ILE A 680 6.83 -68.31 -156.30
N ALA A 681 7.38 -67.11 -156.12
CA ALA A 681 6.99 -65.91 -156.87
C ALA A 681 7.46 -65.97 -158.35
N GLU A 682 8.56 -66.67 -158.62
CA GLU A 682 9.03 -66.94 -159.99
C GLU A 682 8.19 -68.04 -160.66
N MET A 683 7.86 -69.14 -159.96
CA MET A 683 6.90 -70.13 -160.46
C MET A 683 5.50 -69.52 -160.71
N LYS A 684 5.01 -68.63 -159.84
CA LYS A 684 3.72 -67.94 -160.03
C LYS A 684 3.71 -66.91 -161.18
N LYS A 685 4.87 -66.56 -161.75
CA LYS A 685 4.95 -65.78 -163.00
C LYS A 685 4.92 -66.66 -164.26
N ALA A 686 5.00 -67.99 -164.13
CA ALA A 686 5.02 -68.93 -165.25
C ALA A 686 3.65 -69.55 -165.61
N ASP A 687 2.62 -69.43 -164.76
CA ASP A 687 1.27 -69.98 -165.01
C ASP A 687 0.21 -68.88 -165.28
N GLY A 688 0.54 -67.94 -166.16
CA GLY A 688 -0.36 -66.87 -166.60
C GLY A 688 -1.50 -67.30 -167.53
N ASN A 689 -1.66 -68.60 -167.81
CA ASN A 689 -2.63 -69.10 -168.78
C ASN A 689 -3.99 -69.49 -168.16
N GLY A 690 -4.01 -69.88 -166.87
CA GLY A 690 -5.23 -70.35 -166.19
C GLY A 690 -6.38 -69.36 -166.21
N GLU A 691 -6.15 -68.08 -165.88
CA GLU A 691 -7.22 -67.08 -165.80
C GLU A 691 -7.78 -66.61 -167.17
N LYS A 692 -7.05 -66.85 -168.26
CA LYS A 692 -7.56 -66.58 -169.61
C LYS A 692 -8.50 -67.72 -170.02
N MET A 693 -8.04 -68.96 -169.86
CA MET A 693 -8.81 -70.16 -170.16
C MET A 693 -10.07 -70.26 -169.30
N ALA A 694 -10.01 -69.87 -168.02
CA ALA A 694 -11.18 -69.81 -167.14
C ALA A 694 -12.26 -68.82 -167.62
N ARG A 695 -11.87 -67.66 -168.15
CA ARG A 695 -12.80 -66.66 -168.70
C ARG A 695 -13.43 -67.13 -170.02
N GLU A 696 -12.63 -67.74 -170.90
CA GLU A 696 -13.12 -68.34 -172.15
C GLU A 696 -14.07 -69.52 -171.87
N ILE A 697 -13.79 -70.38 -170.88
CA ILE A 697 -14.69 -71.46 -170.45
C ILE A 697 -16.03 -70.93 -169.90
N VAL A 698 -16.03 -69.82 -169.15
CA VAL A 698 -17.28 -69.22 -168.64
C VAL A 698 -18.11 -68.57 -169.76
N GLN A 699 -17.46 -67.97 -170.77
CA GLN A 699 -18.16 -67.44 -171.95
C GLN A 699 -18.70 -68.56 -172.84
N LEU A 700 -17.92 -69.62 -173.09
CA LEU A 700 -18.36 -70.79 -173.84
C LEU A 700 -19.50 -71.54 -173.13
N LYS A 701 -19.48 -71.63 -171.80
CA LYS A 701 -20.63 -72.16 -171.04
C LYS A 701 -21.89 -71.34 -171.27
N ARG A 702 -21.86 -70.02 -171.09
CA ARG A 702 -23.03 -69.16 -171.35
C ARG A 702 -23.56 -69.32 -172.78
N TYR A 703 -22.68 -69.34 -173.78
CA TYR A 703 -23.08 -69.52 -175.18
C TYR A 703 -23.68 -70.92 -175.45
N ASN A 704 -23.15 -71.96 -174.79
CA ASN A 704 -23.70 -73.31 -174.85
C ASN A 704 -25.04 -73.43 -174.09
N ASP A 705 -25.20 -72.76 -172.95
CA ASP A 705 -26.43 -72.74 -172.17
C ASP A 705 -27.54 -71.98 -172.94
N GLU A 706 -27.19 -70.92 -173.66
CA GLU A 706 -28.11 -70.13 -174.49
C GLU A 706 -28.49 -70.86 -175.80
N LEU A 707 -27.54 -71.56 -176.44
CA LEU A 707 -27.84 -72.54 -177.50
C LEU A 707 -28.70 -73.70 -176.97
N SER A 708 -28.45 -74.19 -175.76
CA SER A 708 -29.25 -75.24 -175.13
C SER A 708 -30.66 -74.76 -174.80
N ALA A 709 -30.84 -73.49 -174.41
CA ALA A 709 -32.15 -72.88 -174.23
C ALA A 709 -32.93 -72.74 -175.55
N GLN A 710 -32.24 -72.41 -176.66
CA GLN A 710 -32.84 -72.40 -178.01
C GLN A 710 -33.18 -73.81 -178.50
N PHE A 711 -32.29 -74.79 -178.31
CA PHE A 711 -32.57 -76.19 -178.62
C PHE A 711 -33.68 -76.76 -177.75
N ASN A 712 -33.77 -76.38 -176.47
CA ASN A 712 -34.86 -76.80 -175.58
C ASN A 712 -36.19 -76.15 -175.96
N THR A 713 -36.24 -74.86 -176.33
CA THR A 713 -37.50 -74.27 -176.85
C THR A 713 -37.94 -74.87 -178.19
N GLN A 714 -37.00 -75.26 -179.06
CA GLN A 714 -37.32 -76.05 -180.26
C GLN A 714 -37.78 -77.48 -179.90
N MET A 715 -37.12 -78.14 -178.95
CA MET A 715 -37.52 -79.45 -178.44
C MET A 715 -38.84 -79.42 -177.67
N ASP A 716 -39.21 -78.32 -177.03
CA ASP A 716 -40.49 -78.13 -176.36
C ASP A 716 -41.61 -77.88 -177.39
N LEU A 717 -41.35 -77.13 -178.47
CA LEU A 717 -42.26 -77.11 -179.63
C LEU A 717 -42.47 -78.52 -180.20
N ILE A 718 -41.39 -79.27 -180.41
CA ILE A 718 -41.43 -80.66 -180.91
C ILE A 718 -42.09 -81.60 -179.88
N SER A 719 -41.93 -81.35 -178.58
CA SER A 719 -42.46 -82.17 -177.49
C SER A 719 -43.93 -81.86 -177.20
N GLU A 720 -44.39 -80.64 -177.45
CA GLU A 720 -45.81 -80.29 -177.36
C GLU A 720 -46.57 -80.77 -178.62
N LEU A 721 -45.93 -80.75 -179.79
CA LEU A 721 -46.38 -81.49 -180.97
C LEU A 721 -46.45 -83.01 -180.71
N LYS A 722 -45.43 -83.60 -180.05
CA LYS A 722 -45.46 -85.01 -179.63
C LYS A 722 -46.46 -85.30 -178.52
N LYS A 723 -46.72 -84.40 -177.56
CA LYS A 723 -47.74 -84.60 -176.50
C LYS A 723 -49.14 -84.62 -177.08
N ARG A 724 -49.45 -83.76 -178.07
CA ARG A 724 -50.69 -83.88 -178.85
C ARG A 724 -50.83 -85.23 -179.58
N PHE A 725 -49.70 -85.89 -179.88
CA PHE A 725 -49.66 -87.24 -180.45
C PHE A 725 -49.72 -88.37 -179.41
N LEU A 726 -49.15 -88.17 -178.21
CA LEU A 726 -49.00 -89.19 -177.16
C LEU A 726 -50.12 -89.22 -176.11
N ILE A 727 -51.21 -88.47 -176.30
CA ILE A 727 -52.47 -88.63 -175.56
C ILE A 727 -53.13 -90.01 -175.81
N VAL A 728 -52.61 -90.82 -176.74
CA VAL A 728 -53.19 -92.10 -177.19
C VAL A 728 -52.61 -93.35 -176.49
N SER A 729 -51.47 -93.29 -175.77
CA SER A 729 -50.84 -94.50 -175.19
C SER A 729 -50.33 -94.37 -173.75
N GLN A 730 -51.11 -94.95 -172.83
CA GLN A 730 -50.72 -95.91 -171.77
C GLN A 730 -49.43 -95.62 -170.94
N LYS A 731 -49.55 -95.30 -169.64
CA LYS A 731 -49.68 -96.19 -168.45
C LYS A 731 -48.35 -96.81 -167.94
N THR A 732 -48.28 -97.03 -166.62
CA THR A 732 -47.24 -97.72 -165.79
C THR A 732 -45.87 -97.01 -165.61
N GLN A 733 -45.00 -97.33 -164.61
CA GLN A 733 -45.17 -97.66 -163.17
C GLN A 733 -43.82 -97.75 -162.39
N GLY A 734 -43.53 -96.82 -161.46
CA GLY A 734 -42.77 -96.99 -160.18
C GLY A 734 -41.29 -97.48 -160.09
N LYS A 735 -40.65 -97.19 -158.92
CA LYS A 735 -39.44 -97.82 -158.29
C LYS A 735 -38.06 -97.65 -158.98
N SER A 736 -36.88 -97.84 -158.34
CA SER A 736 -36.41 -97.79 -156.92
C SER A 736 -34.86 -97.86 -156.83
N GLU A 737 -34.24 -97.55 -155.66
CA GLU A 737 -32.92 -98.04 -155.16
C GLU A 737 -31.61 -97.61 -155.93
N SER A 738 -30.36 -97.68 -155.41
CA SER A 738 -29.76 -97.80 -154.03
C SER A 738 -28.21 -97.55 -154.03
N ASN A 739 -27.56 -97.46 -152.84
CA ASN A 739 -26.11 -97.68 -152.52
C ASN A 739 -25.04 -96.73 -153.16
N GLU A 740 -23.75 -96.53 -152.75
CA GLU A 740 -22.83 -96.83 -151.60
C GLU A 740 -21.47 -96.06 -151.83
N SER A 741 -20.34 -96.06 -151.07
CA SER A 741 -19.91 -96.19 -149.64
C SER A 741 -18.38 -95.85 -149.50
N ILE A 742 -17.65 -96.32 -148.45
CA ILE A 742 -16.15 -96.40 -148.30
C ILE A 742 -15.33 -95.09 -148.03
N SER A 743 -14.22 -94.97 -147.23
CA SER A 743 -13.71 -95.70 -146.02
C SER A 743 -12.38 -95.12 -145.39
N TRP A 744 -12.12 -95.32 -144.07
CA TRP A 744 -10.81 -95.38 -143.31
C TRP A 744 -9.84 -94.14 -143.29
N THR A 745 -8.80 -93.94 -142.42
CA THR A 745 -8.07 -94.75 -141.37
C THR A 745 -7.23 -93.89 -140.35
N SER A 746 -6.95 -94.40 -139.12
CA SER A 746 -5.69 -94.24 -138.29
C SER A 746 -5.26 -92.87 -137.66
N LYS A 747 -4.45 -92.72 -136.57
CA LYS A 747 -3.93 -93.60 -135.45
C LYS A 747 -3.15 -92.78 -134.35
N SER A 748 -3.12 -93.27 -133.08
CA SER A 748 -2.06 -93.16 -131.99
C SER A 748 -1.52 -91.78 -131.52
N SER A 749 -0.98 -91.53 -130.30
CA SER A 749 -0.95 -92.14 -128.93
C SER A 749 -0.18 -91.14 -127.99
N SER A 750 0.39 -91.35 -126.78
CA SER A 750 0.61 -92.45 -125.79
C SER A 750 1.30 -91.92 -124.49
N MET A 751 0.94 -92.43 -123.29
CA MET A 751 1.78 -92.62 -122.05
C MET A 751 2.29 -91.38 -121.25
N ASP A 752 2.56 -91.41 -119.92
CA ASP A 752 2.17 -92.26 -118.76
C ASP A 752 2.57 -91.57 -117.41
N ASP A 753 2.01 -92.04 -116.27
CA ASP A 753 2.61 -92.12 -114.90
C ASP A 753 3.08 -90.86 -114.10
N GLU A 754 3.13 -90.80 -112.75
CA GLU A 754 2.83 -91.76 -111.66
C GLU A 754 2.56 -91.06 -110.28
N GLN A 755 1.89 -91.74 -109.33
CA GLN A 755 2.09 -91.79 -107.83
C GLN A 755 2.33 -90.50 -106.96
N TYR A 756 2.09 -90.42 -105.62
CA TYR A 756 1.32 -91.16 -104.60
C TYR A 756 1.20 -90.30 -103.28
N HIS A 757 0.38 -90.77 -102.31
CA HIS A 757 0.46 -90.75 -100.82
C HIS A 757 1.37 -89.75 -100.02
N SER A 758 1.12 -89.39 -98.74
CA SER A 758 0.10 -89.78 -97.72
C SER A 758 0.04 -88.80 -96.52
N GLU A 759 -0.92 -89.09 -95.63
CA GLU A 759 -1.23 -88.53 -94.30
C GLU A 759 -0.12 -88.58 -93.21
N GLU A 760 -0.48 -88.01 -92.03
CA GLU A 760 0.10 -88.17 -90.68
C GLU A 760 1.53 -87.62 -90.37
N GLY A 761 1.87 -87.50 -89.07
CA GLY A 761 3.23 -87.14 -88.63
C GLY A 761 3.45 -86.88 -87.13
N GLY A 762 3.11 -85.68 -86.64
CA GLY A 762 3.26 -85.28 -85.23
C GLY A 762 4.71 -85.12 -84.71
N SER A 763 4.85 -85.01 -83.37
CA SER A 763 6.13 -84.97 -82.61
C SER A 763 7.00 -83.70 -82.80
N GLU A 764 7.66 -83.08 -81.81
CA GLU A 764 7.64 -83.10 -80.33
C GLU A 764 8.43 -81.86 -79.81
N LYS A 765 8.34 -81.54 -78.50
CA LYS A 765 9.33 -80.73 -77.73
C LYS A 765 9.47 -79.23 -78.12
N SER A 766 9.94 -78.33 -77.23
CA SER A 766 10.06 -78.36 -75.77
C SER A 766 10.27 -76.95 -75.19
N HIS A 767 9.89 -76.74 -73.92
CA HIS A 767 10.44 -75.74 -73.00
C HIS A 767 10.24 -74.23 -73.34
N GLN A 768 10.49 -73.26 -72.44
CA GLN A 768 10.30 -73.11 -70.98
C GLN A 768 10.67 -71.64 -70.63
N LEU A 769 10.35 -71.16 -69.42
CA LEU A 769 10.91 -69.94 -68.79
C LEU A 769 10.52 -68.58 -69.41
N HIS A 770 10.69 -67.43 -68.74
CA HIS A 770 10.33 -67.07 -67.35
C HIS A 770 10.52 -65.54 -67.19
N HIS A 771 9.56 -64.83 -66.57
CA HIS A 771 9.75 -63.48 -65.99
C HIS A 771 10.21 -62.34 -66.95
N GLY A 772 10.09 -61.06 -66.58
CA GLY A 772 9.41 -60.52 -65.40
C GLY A 772 9.38 -59.00 -65.37
N SER A 773 8.92 -58.49 -64.23
CA SER A 773 8.88 -57.09 -63.81
C SER A 773 10.21 -56.36 -64.02
N ILE A 774 10.14 -55.07 -64.35
CA ILE A 774 10.03 -53.98 -63.37
C ILE A 774 8.85 -53.10 -63.79
#